data_AF-A0A133SKW8-F1
#
_entry.id   AF-A0A133SKW8-F1
#
_cell.length_a   1.000
_cell.length_b   1.000
_cell.length_c   1.000
_cell.angle_alpha   90.00
_cell.angle_beta   90.00
_cell.angle_gamma   90.00
#
_symmetry.space_group_name_H-M   'P 1'
#
loop_
_entity.id
_entity.type
_entity.pdbx_description
1 polymer ?
#
loop_
_entity_poly.entity_id
_entity_poly.type
_entity_poly.pdbx_seq_one_letter_code
_entity_poly.pdbx_strand_id
1 'polypeptide(L)'
;MFNKSRLKEILTQYKKDFLPNHWKEEKYKWEAIKCFQDNWDVDAADFAAMLSKSLAETDNLLTSMNNFPKGMILGFAKHEPEEVRAMYLDLFDEDKEVYDRIHVFKTKSAILRDKYGKEGDQHYQHENAITVYLWLRYPEKYYIYKFGEVKAVSDVLESGYRFKKGSYRDNLRNFYEFYDEICEELKQDTELVELFRSQLTDTCYPDPELKTLTFDVGFYISRDYAKGHHSGEDGSPSEGWQPTPSDYDPGLTEQDWGTLLQDKDVFNESCLQIMKRLKECGGAASCTQLAATYGESKNFYNANSSALARRVAEKTGCPLPPDRDSRDSKWWPVLYVGKYASKEDGGAFIWKLRDPLSKALDQVDLSDVDLFAASADEKAEPSYWWMNANPKIWSFSNLQVGEVEAYTLYNEDGHKRRIFQHFIDAKAGDFVIGYEANPVKQIVALVQVKEGQDGSKIYFEKTEGLSSPIDYQTLKECPELKDMEFFRNPNGSFFKLTKAEYEFIMDMIRDENPLKMDAAMQPYTKDDFLSEVYLSAEDYDRLTEVLFNKKNVILQGAPGVGKTFCANRLAYSLMGEKNDHQIEFIQFHQSYSYEDFMMGYKPNESGGFTLKTGVFYRFCQKAANQRDKKFFFIIDEINRGNLSQIFGELLMLIEKDYRGKTITLAYNGIPFSVPDNLYIIGMMNTADRSLAMIDYALRRRFSFFELEPGFDSKGFNAYKDKLANETFNELISKVSELNEELRRDKSLGKGFCIGHSYFCGRTKDNCTDRWMQAVVDYDILPMLSEYWFDDDSKVQRWDTILHGVFQ
;
A
#
# COMPACT_ATOMS: atom_id res chain seq x y z
N MET A 1 -8.78 16.31 -37.70
CA MET A 1 -9.82 17.28 -38.10
C MET A 1 -10.84 17.54 -37.00
N PHE A 2 -10.99 18.81 -36.69
CA PHE A 2 -11.93 19.38 -35.74
C PHE A 2 -12.99 20.25 -36.45
N ASN A 3 -14.02 20.69 -35.72
CA ASN A 3 -15.11 21.51 -36.24
C ASN A 3 -14.66 22.97 -36.49
N LYS A 4 -14.32 23.28 -37.76
CA LYS A 4 -13.86 24.62 -38.18
C LYS A 4 -14.90 25.73 -38.00
N SER A 5 -16.20 25.40 -38.09
CA SER A 5 -17.27 26.40 -37.87
C SER A 5 -17.26 26.88 -36.43
N ARG A 6 -17.11 25.94 -35.50
CA ARG A 6 -17.06 26.22 -34.07
C ARG A 6 -15.84 27.06 -33.68
N LEU A 7 -14.68 26.79 -34.31
CA LEU A 7 -13.50 27.65 -34.15
C LEU A 7 -13.79 29.09 -34.61
N LYS A 8 -14.42 29.30 -35.77
CA LYS A 8 -14.74 30.66 -36.27
C LYS A 8 -15.67 31.45 -35.33
N GLU A 9 -16.66 30.78 -34.74
CA GLU A 9 -17.53 31.38 -33.73
C GLU A 9 -16.74 31.84 -32.50
N ILE A 10 -15.87 30.97 -31.98
CA ILE A 10 -14.99 31.27 -30.85
C ILE A 10 -14.07 32.44 -31.18
N LEU A 11 -13.46 32.49 -32.37
CA LEU A 11 -12.55 33.56 -32.77
C LEU A 11 -13.23 34.92 -32.85
N THR A 12 -14.53 34.95 -33.15
CA THR A 12 -15.31 36.19 -33.12
C THR A 12 -15.43 36.72 -31.69
N GLN A 13 -15.61 35.84 -30.71
CA GLN A 13 -15.66 36.22 -29.29
C GLN A 13 -14.26 36.57 -28.74
N TYR A 14 -13.25 35.76 -29.10
CA TYR A 14 -11.85 36.03 -28.77
C TYR A 14 -11.42 37.42 -29.22
N LYS A 15 -11.70 37.81 -30.48
CA LYS A 15 -11.37 39.15 -31.00
C LYS A 15 -12.01 40.29 -30.21
N LYS A 16 -13.23 40.09 -29.66
CA LYS A 16 -13.91 41.08 -28.81
C LYS A 16 -13.26 41.20 -27.44
N ASP A 17 -12.90 40.07 -26.84
CA ASP A 17 -12.31 40.03 -25.49
C ASP A 17 -10.79 40.30 -25.51
N PHE A 18 -10.18 40.27 -26.69
CA PHE A 18 -8.74 40.37 -26.90
C PHE A 18 -8.13 41.62 -26.26
N LEU A 19 -8.60 42.81 -26.62
CA LEU A 19 -8.02 44.06 -26.10
C LEU A 19 -8.50 44.44 -24.67
N PRO A 20 -9.79 44.29 -24.31
CA PRO A 20 -10.28 44.79 -23.03
C PRO A 20 -9.74 44.00 -21.83
N ASN A 21 -9.59 42.68 -21.97
CA ASN A 21 -9.32 41.78 -20.84
C ASN A 21 -8.12 40.86 -21.11
N HIS A 22 -8.05 40.22 -22.29
CA HIS A 22 -7.15 39.07 -22.52
C HIS A 22 -5.69 39.47 -22.76
N TRP A 23 -5.42 40.40 -23.68
CA TRP A 23 -4.07 40.78 -24.09
C TRP A 23 -3.22 41.32 -22.95
N LYS A 24 -3.83 42.12 -22.06
CA LYS A 24 -3.13 42.70 -20.90
C LYS A 24 -2.62 41.61 -19.94
N GLU A 25 -3.35 40.52 -19.81
CA GLU A 25 -3.04 39.42 -18.89
C GLU A 25 -2.11 38.38 -19.54
N GLU A 26 -2.14 38.22 -20.86
CA GLU A 26 -1.43 37.14 -21.56
C GLU A 26 -0.19 37.58 -22.38
N LYS A 27 0.03 38.90 -22.59
CA LYS A 27 1.17 39.41 -23.36
C LYS A 27 2.54 38.93 -22.88
N TYR A 28 2.65 38.54 -21.61
CA TYR A 28 3.89 38.04 -21.01
C TYR A 28 4.46 36.82 -21.75
N LYS A 29 3.64 36.05 -22.48
CA LYS A 29 4.11 34.91 -23.28
C LYS A 29 5.10 35.35 -24.36
N TRP A 30 4.80 36.43 -25.07
CA TRP A 30 5.68 36.96 -26.13
C TRP A 30 6.90 37.69 -25.56
N GLU A 31 6.75 38.35 -24.41
CA GLU A 31 7.86 38.97 -23.67
C GLU A 31 8.84 37.90 -23.13
N ALA A 32 8.32 36.75 -22.67
CA ALA A 32 9.12 35.62 -22.22
C ALA A 32 9.99 35.01 -23.32
N ILE A 33 9.45 34.82 -24.53
CA ILE A 33 10.24 34.36 -25.69
C ILE A 33 11.35 35.38 -26.01
N LYS A 34 11.00 36.67 -26.11
CA LYS A 34 11.97 37.72 -26.43
C LYS A 34 13.11 37.74 -25.42
N CYS A 35 12.77 37.70 -24.13
CA CYS A 35 13.73 37.61 -23.03
C CYS A 35 14.64 36.38 -23.17
N PHE A 36 14.08 35.21 -23.44
CA PHE A 36 14.88 34.00 -23.62
C PHE A 36 15.83 34.09 -24.81
N GLN A 37 15.33 34.49 -25.99
CA GLN A 37 16.11 34.56 -27.23
C GLN A 37 17.24 35.60 -27.15
N ASP A 38 17.01 36.75 -26.53
CA ASP A 38 18.02 37.80 -26.38
C ASP A 38 19.18 37.42 -25.44
N ASN A 39 18.92 36.50 -24.51
CA ASN A 39 19.86 36.15 -23.44
C ASN A 39 20.43 34.74 -23.57
N TRP A 40 19.88 33.87 -24.42
CA TRP A 40 20.30 32.49 -24.56
C TRP A 40 21.63 32.36 -25.33
N ASP A 41 22.66 31.93 -24.62
CA ASP A 41 23.98 31.59 -25.18
C ASP A 41 24.48 30.30 -24.53
N VAL A 42 24.38 29.18 -25.27
CA VAL A 42 24.74 27.86 -24.75
C VAL A 42 26.23 27.71 -24.48
N ASP A 43 27.08 28.53 -25.12
CA ASP A 43 28.54 28.51 -24.98
C ASP A 43 29.03 29.52 -23.92
N ALA A 44 28.11 30.18 -23.20
CA ALA A 44 28.45 31.13 -22.15
C ALA A 44 29.39 30.50 -21.10
N ALA A 45 30.38 31.29 -20.67
CA ALA A 45 31.35 30.87 -19.66
C ALA A 45 30.69 30.63 -18.29
N ASP A 46 29.66 31.42 -17.95
CA ASP A 46 28.80 31.21 -16.77
C ASP A 46 27.40 30.83 -17.23
N PHE A 47 27.22 29.52 -17.48
CA PHE A 47 25.96 28.96 -17.96
C PHE A 47 24.80 29.18 -16.96
N ALA A 48 25.07 29.14 -15.65
CA ALA A 48 24.03 29.31 -14.63
C ALA A 48 23.49 30.75 -14.61
N ALA A 49 24.38 31.74 -14.70
CA ALA A 49 23.97 33.14 -14.77
C ALA A 49 23.25 33.45 -16.09
N MET A 50 23.71 32.89 -17.22
CA MET A 50 23.04 32.99 -18.52
C MET A 50 21.62 32.41 -18.43
N LEU A 51 21.48 31.16 -18.00
CA LEU A 51 20.18 30.49 -17.88
C LEU A 51 19.21 31.26 -16.96
N SER A 52 19.71 31.84 -15.88
CA SER A 52 18.91 32.69 -14.99
C SER A 52 18.39 33.96 -15.68
N LYS A 53 19.18 34.57 -16.57
CA LYS A 53 18.74 35.73 -17.35
C LYS A 53 17.73 35.33 -18.41
N SER A 54 17.96 34.24 -19.13
CA SER A 54 17.04 33.75 -20.18
C SER A 54 15.66 33.35 -19.64
N LEU A 55 15.57 32.88 -18.39
CA LEU A 55 14.29 32.49 -17.78
C LEU A 55 13.64 33.61 -16.94
N ALA A 56 14.13 34.84 -16.95
CA ALA A 56 13.67 35.91 -16.06
C ALA A 56 12.15 36.14 -16.15
N GLU A 57 11.62 36.28 -17.36
CA GLU A 57 10.20 36.60 -17.64
C GLU A 57 9.26 35.39 -17.69
N THR A 58 9.65 34.24 -17.12
CA THR A 58 8.89 32.96 -17.23
C THR A 58 8.08 32.58 -15.99
N ASP A 59 7.96 33.46 -14.99
CA ASP A 59 7.33 33.10 -13.71
C ASP A 59 5.86 32.66 -13.84
N ASN A 60 5.07 33.32 -14.69
CA ASN A 60 3.68 32.92 -14.97
C ASN A 60 3.55 31.56 -15.68
N LEU A 61 4.65 30.99 -16.19
CA LEU A 61 4.69 29.69 -16.88
C LEU A 61 5.32 28.59 -16.03
N LEU A 62 6.35 28.94 -15.26
CA LEU A 62 7.26 28.01 -14.57
C LEU A 62 7.28 28.19 -13.04
N THR A 63 6.34 28.97 -12.48
CA THR A 63 6.19 29.19 -11.04
C THR A 63 4.70 29.20 -10.65
N SER A 64 4.33 28.43 -9.62
CA SER A 64 2.97 28.40 -9.05
C SER A 64 3.02 28.05 -7.55
N MET A 65 1.91 28.22 -6.81
CA MET A 65 1.87 28.19 -5.33
C MET A 65 2.69 27.06 -4.66
N ASN A 66 2.77 25.85 -5.23
CA ASN A 66 3.54 24.73 -4.70
C ASN A 66 4.41 24.00 -5.77
N ASN A 67 4.66 24.62 -6.93
CA ASN A 67 5.44 24.00 -8.01
C ASN A 67 6.33 25.03 -8.73
N PHE A 68 7.66 24.83 -8.67
CA PHE A 68 8.68 25.82 -9.05
C PHE A 68 9.78 25.24 -9.97
N PRO A 69 9.45 24.73 -11.17
CA PRO A 69 10.43 24.15 -12.10
C PRO A 69 11.56 25.11 -12.50
N LYS A 70 11.30 26.42 -12.63
CA LYS A 70 12.36 27.42 -12.87
C LYS A 70 13.39 27.43 -11.73
N GLY A 71 12.93 27.51 -10.49
CA GLY A 71 13.81 27.53 -9.31
C GLY A 71 14.68 26.26 -9.22
N MET A 72 14.08 25.11 -9.53
CA MET A 72 14.77 23.82 -9.56
C MET A 72 15.91 23.78 -10.59
N ILE A 73 15.63 24.10 -11.86
CA ILE A 73 16.64 23.97 -12.92
C ILE A 73 17.78 24.99 -12.74
N LEU A 74 17.46 26.19 -12.25
CA LEU A 74 18.47 27.20 -11.88
C LEU A 74 19.29 26.76 -10.67
N GLY A 75 18.67 26.07 -9.71
CA GLY A 75 19.36 25.43 -8.60
C GLY A 75 20.36 24.39 -9.07
N PHE A 76 19.97 23.54 -10.02
CA PHE A 76 20.87 22.54 -10.60
C PHE A 76 22.01 23.18 -11.40
N ALA A 77 21.71 24.19 -12.22
CA ALA A 77 22.74 24.86 -13.01
C ALA A 77 23.82 25.52 -12.13
N LYS A 78 23.47 25.96 -10.91
CA LYS A 78 24.44 26.47 -9.94
C LYS A 78 25.37 25.39 -9.36
N HIS A 79 24.92 24.14 -9.27
CA HIS A 79 25.69 23.03 -8.70
C HIS A 79 26.45 22.25 -9.79
N GLU A 80 25.79 21.93 -10.90
CA GLU A 80 26.30 21.16 -12.04
C GLU A 80 25.99 21.89 -13.36
N PRO A 81 26.65 23.03 -13.65
CA PRO A 81 26.35 23.83 -14.84
C PRO A 81 26.50 23.03 -16.15
N GLU A 82 27.51 22.17 -16.25
CA GLU A 82 27.78 21.40 -17.47
C GLU A 82 26.78 20.26 -17.72
N GLU A 83 26.29 19.60 -16.67
CA GLU A 83 25.23 18.59 -16.83
C GLU A 83 23.92 19.24 -17.27
N VAL A 84 23.55 20.38 -16.68
CA VAL A 84 22.35 21.11 -17.10
C VAL A 84 22.53 21.67 -18.52
N ARG A 85 23.73 22.15 -18.89
CA ARG A 85 24.07 22.54 -20.26
C ARG A 85 23.85 21.37 -21.23
N ALA A 86 24.37 20.19 -20.90
CA ALA A 86 24.20 18.98 -21.70
C ALA A 86 22.74 18.54 -21.81
N MET A 87 21.93 18.72 -20.75
CA MET A 87 20.49 18.46 -20.80
C MET A 87 19.78 19.38 -21.80
N TYR A 88 20.08 20.68 -21.79
CA TYR A 88 19.48 21.61 -22.76
C TYR A 88 19.97 21.36 -24.19
N LEU A 89 21.24 21.00 -24.39
CA LEU A 89 21.75 20.58 -25.70
C LEU A 89 21.01 19.35 -26.23
N ASP A 90 20.79 18.34 -25.39
CA ASP A 90 20.04 17.14 -25.77
C ASP A 90 18.56 17.43 -26.03
N LEU A 91 17.94 18.31 -25.23
CA LEU A 91 16.56 18.75 -25.45
C LEU A 91 16.39 19.52 -26.77
N PHE A 92 17.41 20.27 -27.18
CA PHE A 92 17.39 21.12 -28.38
C PHE A 92 17.95 20.43 -29.63
N ASP A 93 18.28 19.15 -29.53
CA ASP A 93 18.78 18.33 -30.63
C ASP A 93 17.64 17.90 -31.57
N GLU A 94 17.32 18.71 -32.58
CA GLU A 94 16.21 18.48 -33.51
C GLU A 94 16.36 17.19 -34.37
N ASP A 95 17.50 16.50 -34.33
CA ASP A 95 17.69 15.20 -34.99
C ASP A 95 17.05 14.03 -34.21
N LYS A 96 16.63 14.27 -32.95
CA LYS A 96 15.95 13.29 -32.10
C LYS A 96 14.44 13.54 -32.03
N GLU A 97 13.68 12.47 -31.81
CA GLU A 97 12.23 12.56 -31.65
C GLU A 97 11.87 13.36 -30.38
N VAL A 98 10.80 14.18 -30.47
CA VAL A 98 10.45 15.17 -29.42
C VAL A 98 10.12 14.54 -28.07
N TYR A 99 9.41 13.41 -28.07
CA TYR A 99 9.09 12.67 -26.86
C TYR A 99 10.36 12.09 -26.23
N ASP A 100 11.27 11.52 -27.02
CA ASP A 100 12.53 10.96 -26.51
C ASP A 100 13.38 12.03 -25.82
N ARG A 101 13.49 13.23 -26.42
CA ARG A 101 14.17 14.38 -25.82
C ARG A 101 13.56 14.83 -24.51
N ILE A 102 12.24 14.96 -24.46
CA ILE A 102 11.51 15.32 -23.24
C ILE A 102 11.70 14.25 -22.16
N HIS A 103 11.66 12.97 -22.54
CA HIS A 103 11.86 11.85 -21.62
C HIS A 103 13.28 11.85 -21.02
N VAL A 104 14.32 12.05 -21.84
CA VAL A 104 15.71 12.13 -21.37
C VAL A 104 15.89 13.33 -20.42
N PHE A 105 15.37 14.51 -20.77
CA PHE A 105 15.45 15.69 -19.90
C PHE A 105 14.75 15.45 -18.55
N LYS A 106 13.58 14.80 -18.55
CA LYS A 106 12.84 14.43 -17.33
C LYS A 106 13.60 13.43 -16.45
N THR A 107 14.23 12.43 -17.05
CA THR A 107 15.03 11.44 -16.33
C THR A 107 16.30 12.06 -15.74
N LYS A 108 17.06 12.84 -16.53
CA LYS A 108 18.27 13.53 -16.04
C LYS A 108 17.98 14.54 -14.93
N SER A 109 16.90 15.32 -15.07
CA SER A 109 16.47 16.24 -14.00
C SER A 109 16.04 15.52 -12.72
N ALA A 110 15.46 14.31 -12.81
CA ALA A 110 15.15 13.50 -11.63
C ALA A 110 16.42 13.00 -10.92
N ILE A 111 17.45 12.59 -11.67
CA ILE A 111 18.75 12.20 -11.11
C ILE A 111 19.43 13.38 -10.40
N LEU A 112 19.45 14.57 -11.02
CA LEU A 112 20.00 15.78 -10.39
C LEU A 112 19.21 16.19 -9.14
N ARG A 113 17.88 15.97 -9.14
CA ARG A 113 17.04 16.18 -7.95
C ARG A 113 17.41 15.24 -6.83
N ASP A 114 17.63 13.96 -7.10
CA ASP A 114 17.97 12.99 -6.07
C ASP A 114 19.38 13.26 -5.51
N LYS A 115 20.26 13.87 -6.31
CA LYS A 115 21.62 14.26 -5.90
C LYS A 115 21.69 15.58 -5.12
N TYR A 116 20.90 16.59 -5.49
CA TYR A 116 21.01 17.97 -4.96
C TYR A 116 19.73 18.53 -4.32
N GLY A 117 18.62 17.80 -4.39
CA GLY A 117 17.36 18.21 -3.78
C GLY A 117 17.47 18.23 -2.26
N LYS A 118 17.12 19.36 -1.64
CA LYS A 118 16.98 19.43 -0.18
C LYS A 118 15.69 18.73 0.26
N GLU A 119 15.72 18.14 1.45
CA GLU A 119 14.52 17.59 2.09
C GLU A 119 13.46 18.69 2.24
N GLY A 120 12.42 18.65 1.39
CA GLY A 120 11.30 19.60 1.41
C GLY A 120 11.02 20.34 0.10
N ASP A 121 11.97 20.40 -0.84
CA ASP A 121 11.80 21.12 -2.11
C ASP A 121 11.31 20.17 -3.22
N GLN A 122 10.01 19.86 -3.21
CA GLN A 122 9.34 19.00 -4.20
C GLN A 122 9.04 19.76 -5.51
N HIS A 123 10.08 20.14 -6.24
CA HIS A 123 9.92 20.76 -7.56
C HIS A 123 10.33 19.76 -8.63
N TYR A 124 9.50 19.57 -9.66
CA TYR A 124 9.67 18.53 -10.68
C TYR A 124 9.63 19.13 -12.08
N GLN A 125 10.54 18.69 -12.97
CA GLN A 125 10.48 19.02 -14.40
C GLN A 125 9.46 18.12 -15.11
N HIS A 126 8.19 18.50 -15.00
CA HIS A 126 7.09 17.84 -15.71
C HIS A 126 7.02 18.28 -17.18
N GLU A 127 6.23 17.55 -17.96
CA GLU A 127 6.00 17.70 -19.39
C GLU A 127 5.71 19.16 -19.79
N ASN A 128 4.81 19.82 -19.05
CA ASN A 128 4.49 21.24 -19.24
C ASN A 128 5.76 22.12 -19.17
N ALA A 129 6.57 21.99 -18.12
CA ALA A 129 7.78 22.79 -17.95
C ALA A 129 8.81 22.55 -19.06
N ILE A 130 8.98 21.29 -19.47
CA ILE A 130 9.94 20.94 -20.52
C ILE A 130 9.48 21.46 -21.89
N THR A 131 8.18 21.38 -22.20
CA THR A 131 7.64 21.97 -23.44
C THR A 131 7.71 23.49 -23.45
N VAL A 132 7.69 24.16 -22.30
CA VAL A 132 7.98 25.61 -22.21
C VAL A 132 9.42 25.89 -22.65
N TYR A 133 10.42 25.08 -22.27
CA TYR A 133 11.80 25.28 -22.73
C TYR A 133 11.95 25.09 -24.24
N LEU A 134 11.31 24.07 -24.80
CA LEU A 134 11.27 23.84 -26.26
C LEU A 134 10.63 25.01 -26.99
N TRP A 135 9.48 25.50 -26.50
CA TRP A 135 8.77 26.64 -27.06
C TRP A 135 9.57 27.95 -26.92
N LEU A 136 10.29 28.18 -25.82
CA LEU A 136 11.16 29.36 -25.68
C LEU A 136 12.31 29.35 -26.69
N ARG A 137 12.88 28.18 -26.99
CA ARG A 137 14.02 28.04 -27.91
C ARG A 137 13.61 28.03 -29.38
N TYR A 138 12.54 27.33 -29.73
CA TYR A 138 12.00 27.20 -31.09
C TYR A 138 10.51 27.57 -31.11
N PRO A 139 10.18 28.84 -30.83
CA PRO A 139 8.79 29.32 -30.76
C PRO A 139 8.04 29.17 -32.08
N GLU A 140 8.74 29.04 -33.21
CA GLU A 140 8.18 28.80 -34.54
C GLU A 140 7.76 27.34 -34.79
N LYS A 141 8.18 26.39 -33.94
CA LYS A 141 7.90 24.96 -34.09
C LYS A 141 7.01 24.37 -33.00
N TYR A 142 7.24 24.73 -31.75
CA TYR A 142 6.62 24.05 -30.60
C TYR A 142 5.53 24.89 -29.93
N TYR A 143 4.71 24.20 -29.13
CA TYR A 143 3.66 24.76 -28.28
C TYR A 143 3.88 24.28 -26.83
N ILE A 144 3.24 24.95 -25.87
CA ILE A 144 3.23 24.52 -24.47
C ILE A 144 2.14 23.45 -24.28
N TYR A 145 2.53 22.27 -23.79
CA TYR A 145 1.61 21.15 -23.60
C TYR A 145 1.04 21.11 -22.17
N LYS A 146 -0.29 21.13 -22.07
CA LYS A 146 -1.03 20.89 -20.82
C LYS A 146 -2.24 20.00 -21.08
N PHE A 147 -2.19 18.75 -20.58
CA PHE A 147 -3.22 17.73 -20.86
C PHE A 147 -4.67 18.20 -20.63
N GLY A 148 -4.94 18.89 -19.52
CA GLY A 148 -6.29 19.38 -19.20
C GLY A 148 -6.80 20.44 -20.18
N GLU A 149 -5.93 21.36 -20.62
CA GLU A 149 -6.27 22.43 -21.56
C GLU A 149 -6.50 21.84 -22.97
N VAL A 150 -5.59 20.97 -23.44
CA VAL A 150 -5.70 20.32 -24.75
C VAL A 150 -6.96 19.47 -24.86
N LYS A 151 -7.31 18.73 -23.80
CA LYS A 151 -8.54 17.94 -23.76
C LYS A 151 -9.78 18.85 -23.84
N ALA A 152 -9.81 19.94 -23.06
CA ALA A 152 -10.93 20.88 -23.11
C ALA A 152 -11.09 21.51 -24.50
N VAL A 153 -10.00 21.90 -25.15
CA VAL A 153 -10.00 22.45 -26.52
C VAL A 153 -10.49 21.40 -27.52
N SER A 154 -10.02 20.16 -27.39
CA SER A 154 -10.47 19.03 -28.22
C SER A 154 -11.97 18.78 -28.09
N ASP A 155 -12.50 18.83 -26.86
CA ASP A 155 -13.91 18.61 -26.57
C ASP A 155 -14.77 19.77 -27.12
N VAL A 156 -14.35 21.03 -26.89
CA VAL A 156 -15.07 22.22 -27.38
C VAL A 156 -15.08 22.32 -28.90
N LEU A 157 -13.97 21.96 -29.57
CA LEU A 157 -13.87 21.98 -31.03
C LEU A 157 -14.38 20.69 -31.68
N GLU A 158 -14.97 19.76 -30.92
CA GLU A 158 -15.52 18.49 -31.41
C GLU A 158 -14.49 17.72 -32.27
N SER A 159 -13.26 17.67 -31.76
CA SER A 159 -12.11 17.15 -32.48
C SER A 159 -12.10 15.62 -32.53
N GLY A 160 -11.67 15.05 -33.66
CA GLY A 160 -11.44 13.61 -33.80
C GLY A 160 -10.18 13.09 -33.09
N TYR A 161 -9.32 13.98 -32.59
CA TYR A 161 -8.11 13.61 -31.84
C TYR A 161 -8.46 13.06 -30.46
N ARG A 162 -7.79 11.98 -30.03
CA ARG A 162 -8.03 11.33 -28.73
C ARG A 162 -6.88 11.60 -27.77
N PHE A 163 -7.21 12.09 -26.58
CA PHE A 163 -6.27 12.31 -25.49
C PHE A 163 -6.60 11.41 -24.30
N LYS A 164 -5.71 10.45 -24.00
CA LYS A 164 -5.91 9.44 -22.93
C LYS A 164 -4.91 9.64 -21.80
N LYS A 165 -5.39 9.73 -20.56
CA LYS A 165 -4.52 9.85 -19.37
C LYS A 165 -3.59 8.63 -19.30
N GLY A 166 -2.28 8.86 -19.22
CA GLY A 166 -1.24 7.83 -19.23
C GLY A 166 -0.62 7.50 -20.60
N SER A 167 -1.24 7.87 -21.73
CA SER A 167 -0.70 7.63 -23.09
C SER A 167 0.16 8.81 -23.56
N TYR A 168 1.26 9.12 -22.85
CA TYR A 168 1.96 10.39 -23.04
C TYR A 168 2.54 10.59 -24.45
N ARG A 169 3.20 9.57 -25.01
CA ARG A 169 3.75 9.61 -26.37
C ARG A 169 2.69 9.93 -27.42
N ASP A 170 1.56 9.23 -27.36
CA ASP A 170 0.46 9.43 -28.30
C ASP A 170 -0.21 10.80 -28.10
N ASN A 171 -0.34 11.24 -26.84
CA ASN A 171 -0.93 12.55 -26.53
C ASN A 171 -0.09 13.71 -27.08
N LEU A 172 1.25 13.66 -26.96
CA LEU A 172 2.12 14.69 -27.52
C LEU A 172 2.02 14.76 -29.04
N ARG A 173 2.09 13.60 -29.70
CA ARG A 173 1.97 13.52 -31.16
C ARG A 173 0.63 14.09 -31.63
N ASN A 174 -0.48 13.62 -31.04
CA ASN A 174 -1.82 14.10 -31.37
C ASN A 174 -1.97 15.59 -31.06
N PHE A 175 -1.32 16.09 -30.00
CA PHE A 175 -1.37 17.50 -29.63
C PHE A 175 -0.71 18.40 -30.68
N TYR A 176 0.50 18.06 -31.13
CA TYR A 176 1.19 18.83 -32.16
C TYR A 176 0.42 18.80 -33.48
N GLU A 177 -0.02 17.63 -33.94
CA GLU A 177 -0.85 17.50 -35.15
C GLU A 177 -2.14 18.33 -35.04
N PHE A 178 -2.80 18.29 -33.88
CA PHE A 178 -4.04 19.04 -33.64
C PHE A 178 -3.82 20.57 -33.61
N TYR A 179 -2.81 21.06 -32.90
CA TYR A 179 -2.54 22.49 -32.80
C TYR A 179 -1.94 23.06 -34.09
N ASP A 180 -1.23 22.27 -34.88
CA ASP A 180 -0.82 22.64 -36.24
C ASP A 180 -2.05 22.86 -37.14
N GLU A 181 -3.06 21.98 -37.09
CA GLU A 181 -4.31 22.19 -37.82
C GLU A 181 -5.02 23.49 -37.38
N ILE A 182 -5.05 23.81 -36.08
CA ILE A 182 -5.65 25.06 -35.58
C ILE A 182 -4.86 26.27 -36.10
N CYS A 183 -3.53 26.21 -36.05
CA CYS A 183 -2.64 27.29 -36.49
C CYS A 183 -2.86 27.65 -37.96
N GLU A 184 -2.98 26.63 -38.83
CA GLU A 184 -3.24 26.85 -40.26
C GLU A 184 -4.61 27.50 -40.53
N GLU A 185 -5.60 27.30 -39.66
CA GLU A 185 -6.86 28.03 -39.72
C GLU A 185 -6.74 29.47 -39.21
N LEU A 186 -5.96 29.71 -38.15
CA LEU A 186 -5.72 31.07 -37.64
C LEU A 186 -4.95 31.94 -38.64
N LYS A 187 -3.99 31.37 -39.37
CA LYS A 187 -3.26 32.07 -40.44
C LYS A 187 -4.17 32.61 -41.55
N GLN A 188 -5.36 32.03 -41.73
CA GLN A 188 -6.34 32.47 -42.72
C GLN A 188 -7.24 33.62 -42.22
N ASP A 189 -7.31 33.88 -40.90
CA ASP A 189 -8.09 34.99 -40.32
C ASP A 189 -7.26 36.28 -40.31
N THR A 190 -7.31 37.02 -41.42
CA THR A 190 -6.54 38.27 -41.59
C THR A 190 -6.86 39.32 -40.53
N GLU A 191 -8.11 39.38 -40.07
CA GLU A 191 -8.55 40.35 -39.05
C GLU A 191 -7.87 40.05 -37.70
N LEU A 192 -7.86 38.78 -37.28
CA LEU A 192 -7.18 38.36 -36.06
C LEU A 192 -5.67 38.62 -36.13
N VAL A 193 -5.06 38.32 -37.28
CA VAL A 193 -3.61 38.51 -37.49
C VAL A 193 -3.23 39.99 -37.46
N GLU A 194 -4.00 40.86 -38.10
CA GLU A 194 -3.78 42.31 -38.05
C GLU A 194 -4.00 42.88 -36.65
N LEU A 195 -5.07 42.45 -35.96
CA LEU A 195 -5.36 42.83 -34.58
C LEU A 195 -4.19 42.47 -33.66
N PHE A 196 -3.73 41.21 -33.71
CA PHE A 196 -2.59 40.74 -32.94
C PHE A 196 -1.31 41.53 -33.27
N ARG A 197 -0.95 41.67 -34.55
CA ARG A 197 0.27 42.38 -34.97
C ARG A 197 0.29 43.84 -34.54
N SER A 198 -0.87 44.50 -34.50
CA SER A 198 -0.98 45.90 -34.06
C SER A 198 -0.61 46.13 -32.60
N GLN A 199 -0.66 45.07 -31.77
CA GLN A 199 -0.38 45.14 -30.34
C GLN A 199 1.05 44.76 -29.97
N LEU A 200 1.82 44.22 -30.92
CA LEU A 200 3.21 43.84 -30.68
C LEU A 200 4.09 45.07 -30.51
N THR A 201 4.84 45.10 -29.42
CA THR A 201 5.86 46.10 -29.11
C THR A 201 7.26 45.52 -29.31
N ASP A 202 8.30 46.36 -29.30
CA ASP A 202 9.69 45.93 -29.45
C ASP A 202 10.16 44.95 -28.33
N THR A 203 9.40 44.89 -27.23
CA THR A 203 9.62 43.96 -26.10
C THR A 203 9.03 42.57 -26.34
N CYS A 204 8.24 42.36 -27.40
CA CYS A 204 7.56 41.11 -27.70
C CYS A 204 8.26 40.35 -28.84
N TYR A 205 8.22 39.03 -28.80
CA TYR A 205 8.55 38.20 -29.96
C TYR A 205 7.48 38.36 -31.06
N PRO A 206 7.86 38.52 -32.34
CA PRO A 206 6.92 38.83 -33.42
C PRO A 206 5.96 37.68 -33.81
N ASP A 207 6.26 36.44 -33.39
CA ASP A 207 5.44 35.25 -33.66
C ASP A 207 4.99 35.09 -35.13
N PRO A 208 5.92 35.04 -36.10
CA PRO A 208 5.60 35.03 -37.52
C PRO A 208 4.78 33.81 -37.96
N GLU A 209 4.99 32.67 -37.31
CA GLU A 209 4.25 31.42 -37.56
C GLU A 209 2.95 31.31 -36.73
N LEU A 210 2.60 32.33 -35.93
CA LEU A 210 1.42 32.39 -35.07
C LEU A 210 1.29 31.23 -34.07
N LYS A 211 2.39 30.56 -33.73
CA LYS A 211 2.38 29.39 -32.84
C LYS A 211 1.99 29.79 -31.42
N THR A 212 2.52 30.92 -30.95
CA THR A 212 2.20 31.43 -29.60
C THR A 212 0.77 31.93 -29.55
N LEU A 213 0.31 32.63 -30.59
CA LEU A 213 -1.09 33.03 -30.73
C LEU A 213 -2.03 31.81 -30.75
N THR A 214 -1.65 30.74 -31.43
CA THR A 214 -2.43 29.49 -31.47
C THR A 214 -2.56 28.87 -30.08
N PHE A 215 -1.46 28.80 -29.33
CA PHE A 215 -1.48 28.34 -27.95
C PHE A 215 -2.36 29.23 -27.06
N ASP A 216 -2.30 30.55 -27.24
CA ASP A 216 -3.10 31.52 -26.50
C ASP A 216 -4.60 31.40 -26.78
N VAL A 217 -4.99 31.18 -28.05
CA VAL A 217 -6.38 30.86 -28.42
C VAL A 217 -6.83 29.56 -27.76
N GLY A 218 -6.00 28.52 -27.76
CA GLY A 218 -6.30 27.26 -27.05
C GLY A 218 -6.50 27.48 -25.54
N PHE A 219 -5.68 28.33 -24.93
CA PHE A 219 -5.81 28.70 -23.53
C PHE A 219 -7.13 29.41 -23.25
N TYR A 220 -7.49 30.42 -24.05
CA TYR A 220 -8.77 31.13 -23.96
C TYR A 220 -9.97 30.20 -24.11
N ILE A 221 -9.92 29.28 -25.08
CA ILE A 221 -10.98 28.26 -25.27
C ILE A 221 -11.17 27.46 -23.98
N SER A 222 -10.07 26.98 -23.39
CA SER A 222 -10.12 26.12 -22.21
C SER A 222 -10.57 26.82 -20.93
N ARG A 223 -10.29 28.13 -20.78
CA ARG A 223 -10.49 28.85 -19.51
C ARG A 223 -11.67 29.81 -19.53
N ASP A 224 -11.88 30.51 -20.64
CA ASP A 224 -12.81 31.64 -20.70
C ASP A 224 -14.04 31.26 -21.52
N TYR A 225 -13.85 30.64 -22.68
CA TYR A 225 -14.97 30.24 -23.53
C TYR A 225 -15.77 29.06 -22.93
N ALA A 226 -15.06 28.01 -22.49
CA ALA A 226 -15.67 26.83 -21.87
C ALA A 226 -16.38 27.14 -20.53
N LYS A 227 -15.97 28.20 -19.82
CA LYS A 227 -16.62 28.64 -18.58
C LYS A 227 -17.69 29.71 -18.79
N GLY A 228 -17.62 30.53 -19.85
CA GLY A 228 -18.56 31.62 -20.13
C GLY A 228 -19.85 31.19 -20.87
N HIS A 229 -19.81 30.11 -21.65
CA HIS A 229 -21.05 29.45 -22.15
C HIS A 229 -21.73 28.59 -21.06
N HIS A 230 -21.08 28.57 -19.90
CA HIS A 230 -21.53 28.36 -18.54
C HIS A 230 -22.74 29.16 -18.04
N SER A 231 -22.82 30.39 -18.58
CA SER A 231 -23.49 31.52 -17.95
C SER A 231 -24.25 32.33 -19.01
N GLY A 232 -25.39 31.79 -19.42
CA GLY A 232 -26.39 32.56 -20.15
C GLY A 232 -27.22 33.44 -19.20
N GLU A 233 -27.17 34.74 -19.48
CA GLU A 233 -28.12 35.82 -19.12
C GLU A 233 -28.02 36.48 -17.74
N ASP A 234 -27.71 37.78 -17.79
CA ASP A 234 -27.92 38.86 -16.82
C ASP A 234 -27.54 38.62 -15.36
N GLY A 235 -26.38 39.20 -14.98
CA GLY A 235 -25.93 39.40 -13.62
C GLY A 235 -26.78 40.39 -12.82
N SER A 236 -28.04 40.03 -12.56
CA SER A 236 -28.82 40.53 -11.43
C SER A 236 -29.56 39.34 -10.80
N PRO A 237 -29.51 39.16 -9.46
CA PRO A 237 -30.24 38.06 -8.81
C PRO A 237 -31.74 38.29 -8.99
N SER A 238 -32.41 37.45 -9.78
CA SER A 238 -33.87 37.48 -9.86
C SER A 238 -34.44 37.15 -8.48
N GLU A 239 -35.26 38.02 -7.90
CA GLU A 239 -35.90 37.82 -6.59
C GLU A 239 -36.97 36.69 -6.56
N GLY A 240 -37.12 35.92 -7.63
CA GLY A 240 -38.14 34.87 -7.80
C GLY A 240 -37.63 33.43 -7.60
N TRP A 241 -38.57 32.50 -7.39
CA TRP A 241 -38.29 31.05 -7.40
C TRP A 241 -38.07 30.54 -8.82
N GLN A 242 -37.00 29.79 -9.05
CA GLN A 242 -36.62 29.25 -10.35
C GLN A 242 -36.54 27.71 -10.34
N PRO A 243 -36.85 27.02 -11.44
CA PRO A 243 -37.43 27.57 -12.68
C PRO A 243 -38.88 28.01 -12.46
N THR A 244 -39.32 29.05 -13.17
CA THR A 244 -40.74 29.43 -13.17
C THR A 244 -41.57 28.39 -13.93
N PRO A 245 -42.91 28.29 -13.72
CA PRO A 245 -43.75 27.36 -14.48
C PRO A 245 -43.67 27.53 -16.00
N SER A 246 -43.33 28.73 -16.49
CA SER A 246 -43.06 28.98 -17.92
C SER A 246 -41.69 28.48 -18.39
N ASP A 247 -40.70 28.36 -17.50
CA ASP A 247 -39.35 27.90 -17.82
C ASP A 247 -39.26 26.37 -17.83
N TYR A 248 -39.89 25.71 -16.85
CA TYR A 248 -39.92 24.26 -16.74
C TYR A 248 -41.01 23.75 -15.78
N ASP A 249 -41.90 22.91 -16.32
CA ASP A 249 -42.92 22.16 -15.58
C ASP A 249 -42.80 20.65 -15.91
N PRO A 250 -42.60 19.77 -14.92
CA PRO A 250 -42.59 18.33 -15.14
C PRO A 250 -43.96 17.76 -15.57
N GLY A 251 -45.06 18.52 -15.47
CA GLY A 251 -46.39 18.10 -15.93
C GLY A 251 -47.03 17.00 -15.08
N LEU A 252 -46.49 16.75 -13.88
CA LEU A 252 -46.96 15.73 -12.95
C LEU A 252 -48.06 16.30 -12.04
N THR A 253 -49.23 15.68 -12.04
CA THR A 253 -50.38 16.06 -11.22
C THR A 253 -50.26 15.53 -9.79
N GLU A 254 -51.12 16.02 -8.90
CA GLU A 254 -51.20 15.51 -7.52
C GLU A 254 -51.48 13.99 -7.46
N GLN A 255 -52.27 13.47 -8.41
CA GLN A 255 -52.56 12.04 -8.50
C GLN A 255 -51.35 11.22 -8.96
N ASP A 256 -50.53 11.76 -9.86
CA ASP A 256 -49.28 11.13 -10.31
C ASP A 256 -48.29 11.03 -9.15
N TRP A 257 -48.12 12.11 -8.39
CA TRP A 257 -47.28 12.12 -7.18
C TRP A 257 -47.79 11.17 -6.10
N GLY A 258 -49.11 11.09 -5.90
CA GLY A 258 -49.72 10.13 -4.98
C GLY A 258 -49.39 8.68 -5.34
N THR A 259 -49.34 8.36 -6.63
CA THR A 259 -48.94 7.03 -7.12
C THR A 259 -47.43 6.78 -6.91
N LEU A 260 -46.59 7.77 -7.20
CA LEU A 260 -45.14 7.66 -7.05
C LEU A 260 -44.70 7.52 -5.59
N LEU A 261 -45.38 8.20 -4.65
CA LEU A 261 -45.08 8.12 -3.22
C LEU A 261 -45.33 6.72 -2.64
N GLN A 262 -46.15 5.90 -3.29
CA GLN A 262 -46.40 4.50 -2.92
C GLN A 262 -45.42 3.52 -3.60
N ASP A 263 -44.66 3.96 -4.61
CA ASP A 263 -43.70 3.14 -5.34
C ASP A 263 -42.34 3.14 -4.62
N LYS A 264 -42.03 2.03 -3.95
CA LYS A 264 -40.78 1.85 -3.17
C LYS A 264 -39.52 1.85 -4.04
N ASP A 265 -39.62 1.58 -5.33
CA ASP A 265 -38.48 1.65 -6.25
C ASP A 265 -38.12 3.11 -6.56
N VAL A 266 -39.10 4.02 -6.48
CA VAL A 266 -38.92 5.46 -6.69
C VAL A 266 -38.65 6.18 -5.37
N PHE A 267 -39.54 6.06 -4.38
CA PHE A 267 -39.41 6.66 -3.06
C PHE A 267 -38.94 5.61 -2.04
N ASN A 268 -37.63 5.53 -1.84
CA ASN A 268 -37.05 4.74 -0.75
C ASN A 268 -37.13 5.52 0.58
N GLU A 269 -36.77 4.84 1.67
CA GLU A 269 -36.86 5.37 3.04
C GLU A 269 -36.13 6.71 3.22
N SER A 270 -34.88 6.82 2.73
CA SER A 270 -34.12 8.07 2.79
C SER A 270 -34.77 9.23 2.01
N CYS A 271 -35.48 8.93 0.92
CA CYS A 271 -36.23 9.93 0.15
C CYS A 271 -37.46 10.44 0.91
N LEU A 272 -38.20 9.52 1.56
CA LEU A 272 -39.35 9.88 2.39
C LEU A 272 -38.93 10.70 3.62
N GLN A 273 -37.78 10.38 4.22
CA GLN A 273 -37.19 11.17 5.31
C GLN A 273 -36.89 12.60 4.87
N ILE A 274 -36.30 12.79 3.68
CA ILE A 274 -36.05 14.14 3.13
C ILE A 274 -37.36 14.90 2.93
N MET A 275 -38.38 14.26 2.32
CA MET A 275 -39.68 14.90 2.09
C MET A 275 -40.39 15.29 3.39
N LYS A 276 -40.37 14.42 4.40
CA LYS A 276 -40.93 14.70 5.73
C LYS A 276 -40.22 15.89 6.38
N ARG A 277 -38.88 15.88 6.42
CA ARG A 277 -38.07 16.96 7.01
C ARG A 277 -38.28 18.31 6.30
N LEU A 278 -38.41 18.29 4.97
CA LEU A 278 -38.66 19.50 4.18
C LEU A 278 -40.08 20.04 4.40
N LYS A 279 -41.07 19.15 4.58
CA LYS A 279 -42.46 19.51 4.96
C LYS A 279 -42.54 20.13 6.35
N GLU A 280 -41.81 19.60 7.33
CA GLU A 280 -41.73 20.15 8.69
C GLU A 280 -41.10 21.55 8.72
N CYS A 281 -40.21 21.86 7.78
CA CYS A 281 -39.72 23.23 7.54
C CYS A 281 -40.69 24.12 6.75
N GLY A 282 -41.98 23.77 6.65
CA GLY A 282 -42.98 24.53 5.90
C GLY A 282 -42.88 24.36 4.38
N GLY A 283 -42.25 23.27 3.91
CA GLY A 283 -42.10 22.95 2.49
C GLY A 283 -40.98 23.71 1.78
N ALA A 284 -40.17 24.49 2.50
CA ALA A 284 -38.99 25.15 1.96
C ALA A 284 -37.82 25.23 2.97
N ALA A 285 -36.63 24.76 2.59
CA ALA A 285 -35.43 24.81 3.42
C ALA A 285 -34.14 24.71 2.58
N SER A 286 -33.01 25.14 3.14
CA SER A 286 -31.69 24.84 2.57
C SER A 286 -31.13 23.50 3.10
N CYS A 287 -30.27 22.83 2.33
CA CYS A 287 -29.59 21.61 2.81
C CYS A 287 -28.76 21.86 4.07
N THR A 288 -28.27 23.09 4.27
CA THR A 288 -27.58 23.50 5.50
C THR A 288 -28.53 23.53 6.70
N GLN A 289 -29.73 24.06 6.52
CA GLN A 289 -30.76 24.15 7.56
C GLN A 289 -31.29 22.76 7.92
N LEU A 290 -31.53 21.90 6.93
CA LEU A 290 -31.98 20.52 7.16
C LEU A 290 -30.92 19.70 7.92
N ALA A 291 -29.65 19.80 7.52
CA ALA A 291 -28.54 19.16 8.22
C ALA A 291 -28.39 19.63 9.67
N ALA A 292 -28.50 20.94 9.91
CA ALA A 292 -28.40 21.50 11.25
C ALA A 292 -29.59 21.15 12.15
N THR A 293 -30.80 20.99 11.57
CA THR A 293 -32.03 20.80 12.34
C THR A 293 -32.33 19.32 12.60
N TYR A 294 -32.12 18.45 11.59
CA TYR A 294 -32.57 17.06 11.62
C TYR A 294 -31.42 16.04 11.55
N GLY A 295 -30.16 16.50 11.54
CA GLY A 295 -28.99 15.64 11.35
C GLY A 295 -28.71 15.32 9.88
N GLU A 296 -27.81 14.37 9.63
CA GLU A 296 -27.24 14.05 8.30
C GLU A 296 -26.34 15.15 7.68
N SER A 297 -25.51 14.76 6.70
CA SER A 297 -24.64 15.72 5.99
C SER A 297 -25.41 16.52 4.93
N LYS A 298 -24.93 17.72 4.55
CA LYS A 298 -25.51 18.48 3.43
C LYS A 298 -25.55 17.68 2.12
N ASN A 299 -24.56 16.79 1.92
CA ASN A 299 -24.48 15.92 0.76
C ASN A 299 -25.55 14.81 0.77
N PHE A 300 -25.97 14.32 1.94
CA PHE A 300 -27.10 13.39 2.05
C PHE A 300 -28.35 13.99 1.42
N TYR A 301 -28.71 15.22 1.78
CA TYR A 301 -29.88 15.90 1.21
C TYR A 301 -29.71 16.19 -0.28
N ASN A 302 -28.50 16.59 -0.71
CA ASN A 302 -28.23 16.97 -2.09
C ASN A 302 -28.27 15.76 -3.06
N ALA A 303 -27.45 14.75 -2.78
CA ALA A 303 -27.30 13.59 -3.66
C ALA A 303 -28.57 12.74 -3.74
N ASN A 304 -29.25 12.49 -2.61
CA ASN A 304 -30.49 11.70 -2.60
C ASN A 304 -31.64 12.42 -3.30
N SER A 305 -31.71 13.75 -3.20
CA SER A 305 -32.71 14.55 -3.93
C SER A 305 -32.51 14.51 -5.44
N SER A 306 -31.27 14.61 -5.91
CA SER A 306 -30.95 14.49 -7.34
C SER A 306 -31.20 13.07 -7.85
N ALA A 307 -30.86 12.04 -7.07
CA ALA A 307 -31.14 10.64 -7.41
C ALA A 307 -32.64 10.33 -7.44
N LEU A 308 -33.42 10.87 -6.50
CA LEU A 308 -34.88 10.76 -6.50
C LEU A 308 -35.50 11.43 -7.73
N ALA A 309 -35.09 12.65 -8.02
CA ALA A 309 -35.59 13.38 -9.19
C ALA A 309 -35.31 12.63 -10.50
N ARG A 310 -34.13 12.01 -10.60
CA ARG A 310 -33.77 11.15 -11.72
C ARG A 310 -34.68 9.91 -11.82
N ARG A 311 -34.92 9.20 -10.71
CA ARG A 311 -35.83 8.05 -10.69
C ARG A 311 -37.26 8.42 -11.08
N VAL A 312 -37.75 9.56 -10.60
CA VAL A 312 -39.06 10.07 -10.99
C VAL A 312 -39.11 10.33 -12.50
N ALA A 313 -38.13 11.03 -13.05
CA ALA A 313 -38.08 11.32 -14.48
C ALA A 313 -37.97 10.05 -15.34
N GLU A 314 -37.14 9.09 -14.94
CA GLU A 314 -37.00 7.79 -15.61
C GLU A 314 -38.31 6.97 -15.57
N LYS A 315 -39.06 7.02 -14.47
CA LYS A 315 -40.32 6.27 -14.29
C LYS A 315 -41.50 6.88 -15.04
N THR A 316 -41.60 8.22 -15.02
CA THR A 316 -42.75 8.95 -15.58
C THR A 316 -42.56 9.40 -17.02
N GLY A 317 -41.30 9.50 -17.48
CA GLY A 317 -40.97 10.08 -18.77
C GLY A 317 -41.26 11.59 -18.85
N CYS A 318 -41.34 12.29 -17.71
CA CYS A 318 -41.59 13.73 -17.70
C CYS A 318 -40.51 14.50 -18.48
N PRO A 319 -40.83 15.65 -19.10
CA PRO A 319 -39.83 16.47 -19.78
C PRO A 319 -38.71 16.83 -18.79
N LEU A 320 -37.47 16.92 -19.29
CA LEU A 320 -36.31 17.34 -18.49
C LEU A 320 -36.01 18.82 -18.75
N PRO A 321 -35.50 19.57 -17.75
CA PRO A 321 -35.10 20.94 -17.96
C PRO A 321 -33.90 21.01 -18.92
N PRO A 322 -33.76 22.09 -19.70
CA PRO A 322 -32.69 22.26 -20.67
C PRO A 322 -31.30 22.23 -19.99
N ASP A 323 -30.32 21.69 -20.72
CA ASP A 323 -28.97 21.40 -20.22
C ASP A 323 -28.18 22.68 -19.89
N ARG A 324 -28.07 23.01 -18.59
CA ARG A 324 -27.18 24.04 -18.05
C ARG A 324 -26.27 23.39 -17.00
N ASP A 325 -25.05 23.07 -17.36
CA ASP A 325 -23.91 23.21 -16.44
C ASP A 325 -23.30 21.92 -15.89
N SER A 326 -24.11 20.89 -15.67
CA SER A 326 -23.65 19.67 -15.01
C SER A 326 -24.66 18.53 -15.18
N ARG A 327 -24.24 17.30 -14.89
CA ARG A 327 -25.19 16.18 -14.81
C ARG A 327 -26.21 16.35 -13.68
N ASP A 328 -25.90 17.07 -12.60
CA ASP A 328 -26.74 17.15 -11.39
C ASP A 328 -27.76 18.29 -11.41
N SER A 329 -27.45 19.41 -12.07
CA SER A 329 -28.33 20.58 -12.24
C SER A 329 -29.61 20.29 -13.04
N LYS A 330 -29.63 19.19 -13.81
CA LYS A 330 -30.78 18.77 -14.62
C LYS A 330 -31.92 18.13 -13.85
N TRP A 331 -31.65 17.54 -12.68
CA TRP A 331 -32.62 16.63 -12.07
C TRP A 331 -33.43 17.32 -10.99
N TRP A 332 -32.79 18.02 -10.04
CA TRP A 332 -33.48 18.63 -8.91
C TRP A 332 -34.71 19.51 -9.28
N PRO A 333 -34.79 20.21 -10.44
CA PRO A 333 -35.97 21.00 -10.81
C PRO A 333 -37.25 20.18 -11.01
N VAL A 334 -37.15 18.85 -11.17
CA VAL A 334 -38.31 17.94 -11.23
C VAL A 334 -39.10 17.97 -9.92
N LEU A 335 -38.39 18.05 -8.77
CA LEU A 335 -38.99 17.98 -7.44
C LEU A 335 -39.23 19.37 -6.81
N TYR A 336 -38.34 20.33 -7.10
CA TYR A 336 -38.28 21.60 -6.38
C TYR A 336 -38.26 22.82 -7.30
N VAL A 337 -38.59 23.96 -6.72
CA VAL A 337 -38.16 25.29 -7.19
C VAL A 337 -37.17 25.87 -6.17
N GLY A 338 -36.19 26.65 -6.61
CA GLY A 338 -35.10 27.12 -5.78
C GLY A 338 -34.79 28.61 -5.93
N LYS A 339 -34.14 29.19 -4.92
CA LYS A 339 -33.59 30.55 -4.96
C LYS A 339 -32.37 30.66 -4.05
N TYR A 340 -31.48 31.61 -4.32
CA TYR A 340 -30.40 31.95 -3.40
C TYR A 340 -30.93 32.85 -2.28
N ALA A 341 -30.55 32.56 -1.03
CA ALA A 341 -30.77 33.47 0.09
C ALA A 341 -29.98 34.77 -0.11
N SER A 342 -30.43 35.86 0.52
CA SER A 342 -29.75 37.16 0.47
C SER A 342 -28.29 37.04 0.97
N LYS A 343 -27.41 37.94 0.52
CA LYS A 343 -26.01 37.97 1.00
C LYS A 343 -25.90 38.23 2.52
N GLU A 344 -26.93 38.81 3.14
CA GLU A 344 -26.98 39.05 4.59
C GLU A 344 -27.34 37.78 5.39
N ASP A 345 -27.96 36.77 4.76
CA ASP A 345 -28.43 35.52 5.39
C ASP A 345 -27.54 34.29 5.09
N GLY A 346 -26.28 34.50 4.67
CA GLY A 346 -25.30 33.42 4.49
C GLY A 346 -25.31 32.72 3.12
N GLY A 347 -26.04 33.26 2.12
CA GLY A 347 -25.90 32.89 0.71
C GLY A 347 -26.26 31.44 0.33
N ALA A 348 -26.94 30.70 1.20
CA ALA A 348 -27.31 29.31 0.93
C ALA A 348 -28.46 29.21 -0.10
N PHE A 349 -28.42 28.18 -0.95
CA PHE A 349 -29.51 27.88 -1.88
C PHE A 349 -30.68 27.20 -1.14
N ILE A 350 -31.89 27.75 -1.28
CA ILE A 350 -33.11 27.28 -0.62
C ILE A 350 -33.94 26.50 -1.64
N TRP A 351 -34.36 25.29 -1.26
CA TRP A 351 -35.29 24.47 -2.04
C TRP A 351 -36.71 24.62 -1.50
N LYS A 352 -37.69 24.63 -2.39
CA LYS A 352 -39.12 24.61 -2.07
C LYS A 352 -39.80 23.51 -2.89
N LEU A 353 -40.60 22.67 -2.23
CA LEU A 353 -41.40 21.64 -2.90
C LEU A 353 -42.34 22.28 -3.92
N ARG A 354 -42.49 21.64 -5.09
CA ARG A 354 -43.53 22.02 -6.04
C ARG A 354 -44.91 21.77 -5.46
N ASP A 355 -45.88 22.65 -5.77
CA ASP A 355 -47.21 22.62 -5.16
C ASP A 355 -47.95 21.26 -5.34
N PRO A 356 -47.94 20.59 -6.51
CA PRO A 356 -48.59 19.29 -6.66
C PRO A 356 -47.96 18.19 -5.78
N LEU A 357 -46.63 18.16 -5.66
CA LEU A 357 -45.91 17.21 -4.80
C LEU A 357 -46.16 17.52 -3.31
N SER A 358 -46.15 18.80 -2.94
CA SER A 358 -46.45 19.23 -1.58
C SER A 358 -47.84 18.78 -1.15
N LYS A 359 -48.87 18.97 -2.00
CA LYS A 359 -50.23 18.51 -1.68
C LYS A 359 -50.36 16.99 -1.62
N ALA A 360 -49.70 16.27 -2.53
CA ALA A 360 -49.70 14.80 -2.49
C ALA A 360 -49.08 14.26 -1.19
N LEU A 361 -48.01 14.90 -0.68
CA LEU A 361 -47.41 14.56 0.61
C LEU A 361 -48.34 14.79 1.80
N ASP A 362 -49.30 15.72 1.73
CA ASP A 362 -50.29 15.93 2.80
C ASP A 362 -51.31 14.78 2.91
N GLN A 363 -51.42 13.94 1.87
CA GLN A 363 -52.31 12.79 1.81
C GLN A 363 -51.61 11.46 2.18
N VAL A 364 -50.29 11.49 2.40
CA VAL A 364 -49.49 10.30 2.73
C VAL A 364 -49.20 10.27 4.23
N ASP A 365 -49.47 9.13 4.86
CA ASP A 365 -49.08 8.92 6.25
C ASP A 365 -47.56 8.70 6.34
N LEU A 366 -46.86 9.72 6.84
CA LEU A 366 -45.42 9.69 7.08
C LEU A 366 -45.10 9.52 8.58
N SER A 367 -46.07 9.16 9.42
CA SER A 367 -45.88 9.07 10.88
C SER A 367 -44.74 8.12 11.26
N ASP A 368 -44.61 6.99 10.57
CA ASP A 368 -43.57 5.97 10.76
C ASP A 368 -42.18 6.32 10.19
N VAL A 369 -42.04 7.46 9.50
CA VAL A 369 -40.75 7.89 8.91
C VAL A 369 -39.96 8.74 9.90
N ASP A 370 -38.73 8.35 10.23
CA ASP A 370 -37.95 9.06 11.26
C ASP A 370 -37.61 10.51 10.89
N LEU A 371 -37.94 11.42 11.81
CA LEU A 371 -37.81 12.87 11.63
C LEU A 371 -36.36 13.34 11.83
N PHE A 372 -35.68 12.77 12.82
CA PHE A 372 -34.29 13.04 13.14
C PHE A 372 -33.43 11.84 12.74
N ALA A 373 -32.19 12.08 12.29
CA ALA A 373 -31.21 11.03 12.17
C ALA A 373 -31.02 10.34 13.53
N ALA A 374 -31.02 9.00 13.57
CA ALA A 374 -30.90 8.23 14.80
C ALA A 374 -29.66 8.70 15.59
N SER A 375 -29.84 8.92 16.90
CA SER A 375 -28.71 9.20 17.80
C SER A 375 -27.68 8.09 17.68
N ALA A 376 -26.42 8.50 17.59
CA ALA A 376 -25.27 7.69 17.26
C ALA A 376 -25.01 6.52 18.23
N ASP A 377 -25.75 5.41 18.13
CA ASP A 377 -25.40 4.16 18.82
C ASP A 377 -25.94 2.85 18.18
N GLU A 378 -26.47 2.87 16.95
CA GLU A 378 -26.73 1.63 16.20
C GLU A 378 -26.02 1.62 14.84
N LYS A 379 -24.89 0.89 14.81
CA LYS A 379 -24.14 0.37 13.63
C LYS A 379 -24.16 1.23 12.36
N ALA A 380 -23.55 2.42 12.44
CA ALA A 380 -22.97 3.03 11.24
C ALA A 380 -21.88 2.10 10.67
N GLU A 381 -21.78 1.96 9.34
CA GLU A 381 -20.63 1.28 8.74
C GLU A 381 -19.33 1.96 9.25
N PRO A 382 -18.32 1.16 9.68
CA PRO A 382 -17.07 1.70 10.18
C PRO A 382 -16.38 2.54 9.11
N SER A 383 -15.84 3.70 9.50
CA SER A 383 -15.03 4.54 8.62
C SER A 383 -13.62 3.97 8.46
N TYR A 384 -12.96 4.35 7.36
CA TYR A 384 -11.63 3.87 7.00
C TYR A 384 -10.62 5.01 7.04
N TRP A 385 -9.48 4.77 7.68
CA TRP A 385 -8.47 5.78 7.93
C TRP A 385 -7.07 5.29 7.60
N TRP A 386 -6.17 6.23 7.37
CA TRP A 386 -4.75 6.01 7.20
C TRP A 386 -3.98 6.81 8.25
N MET A 387 -3.20 6.11 9.07
CA MET A 387 -2.38 6.73 10.11
C MET A 387 -0.91 6.73 9.68
N ASN A 388 -0.35 7.93 9.55
CA ASN A 388 1.03 8.18 9.21
C ASN A 388 1.85 8.39 10.50
N ALA A 389 2.42 7.31 11.01
CA ALA A 389 3.22 7.28 12.22
C ALA A 389 4.67 7.68 11.93
N ASN A 390 5.24 8.58 12.75
CA ASN A 390 6.68 8.87 12.72
C ASN A 390 7.36 8.00 13.79
N PRO A 391 8.14 6.97 13.41
CA PRO A 391 8.68 5.98 14.35
C PRO A 391 9.55 6.57 15.47
N LYS A 392 10.10 7.78 15.28
CA LYS A 392 10.87 8.48 16.32
C LYS A 392 10.00 9.02 17.46
N ILE A 393 8.71 9.24 17.20
CA ILE A 393 7.74 9.77 18.15
C ILE A 393 6.79 8.67 18.59
N TRP A 394 6.32 7.86 17.63
CA TRP A 394 5.31 6.83 17.85
C TRP A 394 5.35 5.80 16.71
N SER A 395 5.30 4.50 17.02
CA SER A 395 5.56 3.41 16.08
C SER A 395 4.61 2.24 16.29
N PHE A 396 3.97 1.80 15.21
CA PHE A 396 3.15 0.59 15.20
C PHE A 396 3.98 -0.69 15.34
N SER A 397 5.25 -0.64 14.98
CA SER A 397 6.19 -1.75 15.15
C SER A 397 6.51 -2.02 16.63
N ASN A 398 6.48 -0.99 17.48
CA ASN A 398 6.60 -1.14 18.94
C ASN A 398 5.38 -1.80 19.57
N LEU A 399 4.21 -1.59 18.96
CA LEU A 399 2.96 -2.07 19.51
C LEU A 399 2.82 -3.58 19.34
N GLN A 400 2.42 -4.20 20.43
CA GLN A 400 1.99 -5.57 20.46
C GLN A 400 0.57 -5.71 19.89
N VAL A 401 0.26 -6.81 19.22
CA VAL A 401 -1.11 -7.05 18.73
C VAL A 401 -2.07 -7.20 19.92
N GLY A 402 -3.20 -6.51 19.86
CA GLY A 402 -4.16 -6.33 20.96
C GLY A 402 -3.77 -5.27 22.00
N GLU A 403 -2.57 -4.68 21.90
CA GLU A 403 -2.18 -3.55 22.75
C GLU A 403 -2.84 -2.27 22.26
N VAL A 404 -3.28 -1.46 23.23
CA VAL A 404 -3.91 -0.16 22.99
C VAL A 404 -2.91 0.93 23.33
N GLU A 405 -2.64 1.82 22.39
CA GLU A 405 -1.81 3.00 22.63
C GLU A 405 -2.55 4.30 22.36
N ALA A 406 -2.21 5.30 23.15
CA ALA A 406 -2.77 6.64 23.02
C ALA A 406 -1.88 7.49 22.11
N TYR A 407 -2.47 8.10 21.09
CA TYR A 407 -1.81 9.05 20.21
C TYR A 407 -2.24 10.49 20.51
N THR A 408 -1.30 11.42 20.65
CA THR A 408 -1.58 12.81 21.02
C THR A 408 -2.10 13.62 19.82
N LEU A 409 -3.20 14.36 20.00
CA LEU A 409 -3.73 15.26 18.96
C LEU A 409 -2.93 16.57 18.81
N TYR A 410 -2.00 16.84 19.71
CA TYR A 410 -1.14 18.03 19.72
C TYR A 410 0.32 17.62 19.50
N ASN A 411 1.11 18.49 18.85
CA ASN A 411 2.55 18.31 18.72
C ASN A 411 3.29 18.70 20.02
N GLU A 412 4.61 18.50 20.06
CA GLU A 412 5.44 18.80 21.25
C GLU A 412 5.38 20.28 21.68
N ASP A 413 5.12 21.18 20.73
CA ASP A 413 4.96 22.63 20.97
C ASP A 413 3.54 23.03 21.42
N GLY A 414 2.62 22.08 21.57
CA GLY A 414 1.24 22.33 22.01
C GLY A 414 0.28 22.80 20.91
N HIS A 415 0.71 22.82 19.64
CA HIS A 415 -0.15 23.12 18.50
C HIS A 415 -0.96 21.88 18.06
N LYS A 416 -2.19 22.10 17.61
CA LYS A 416 -3.04 21.04 17.03
C LYS A 416 -2.33 20.40 15.83
N ARG A 417 -2.34 19.07 15.76
CA ARG A 417 -1.85 18.36 14.58
C ARG A 417 -2.70 18.68 13.35
N ARG A 418 -2.06 18.66 12.19
CA ARG A 418 -2.71 18.96 10.91
C ARG A 418 -3.86 17.99 10.64
N ILE A 419 -4.93 18.52 10.05
CA ILE A 419 -6.19 17.80 9.79
C ILE A 419 -6.85 17.27 11.07
N PHE A 420 -6.87 18.12 12.10
CA PHE A 420 -7.44 17.82 13.42
C PHE A 420 -8.87 17.25 13.38
N GLN A 421 -9.68 17.66 12.40
CA GLN A 421 -11.05 17.20 12.24
C GLN A 421 -11.15 15.67 12.09
N HIS A 422 -10.18 15.01 11.45
CA HIS A 422 -10.22 13.55 11.29
C HIS A 422 -10.09 12.79 12.61
N PHE A 423 -9.33 13.32 13.56
CA PHE A 423 -9.24 12.74 14.89
C PHE A 423 -10.55 12.92 15.68
N ILE A 424 -11.33 13.97 15.38
CA ILE A 424 -12.67 14.19 15.96
C ILE A 424 -13.70 13.28 15.30
N ASP A 425 -13.59 13.09 13.98
CA ASP A 425 -14.54 12.30 13.18
C ASP A 425 -14.38 10.80 13.38
N ALA A 426 -13.18 10.33 13.75
CA ALA A 426 -12.90 8.93 14.00
C ALA A 426 -13.58 8.41 15.27
N LYS A 427 -14.24 7.27 15.14
CA LYS A 427 -15.06 6.65 16.20
C LYS A 427 -14.53 5.28 16.55
N ALA A 428 -14.86 4.82 17.75
CA ALA A 428 -14.59 3.46 18.18
C ALA A 428 -15.16 2.46 17.15
N GLY A 429 -14.35 1.50 16.73
CA GLY A 429 -14.69 0.52 15.72
C GLY A 429 -14.19 0.83 14.30
N ASP A 430 -13.75 2.05 14.02
CA ASP A 430 -13.21 2.44 12.71
C ASP A 430 -11.89 1.72 12.38
N PHE A 431 -11.70 1.37 11.11
CA PHE A 431 -10.51 0.67 10.61
C PHE A 431 -9.41 1.64 10.20
N VAL A 432 -8.17 1.30 10.51
CA VAL A 432 -7.01 2.16 10.29
C VAL A 432 -5.86 1.35 9.67
N ILE A 433 -5.31 1.85 8.56
CA ILE A 433 -4.06 1.34 7.98
C ILE A 433 -2.88 2.05 8.67
N GLY A 434 -2.00 1.27 9.29
CA GLY A 434 -0.83 1.76 10.02
C GLY A 434 0.40 1.86 9.11
N TYR A 435 0.69 3.07 8.65
CA TYR A 435 1.87 3.38 7.84
C TYR A 435 2.95 4.05 8.68
N GLU A 436 4.19 3.58 8.56
CA GLU A 436 5.35 4.21 9.20
C GLU A 436 6.13 5.06 8.19
N ALA A 437 6.26 6.34 8.50
CA ALA A 437 7.02 7.33 7.75
C ALA A 437 8.54 7.07 7.82
N ASN A 438 9.35 8.04 7.37
CA ASN A 438 10.81 7.93 7.41
C ASN A 438 11.33 7.51 8.81
N PRO A 439 12.25 6.53 8.89
CA PRO A 439 12.99 5.91 7.79
C PRO A 439 12.31 4.70 7.13
N VAL A 440 11.15 4.27 7.62
CA VAL A 440 10.52 2.98 7.27
C VAL A 440 9.87 3.04 5.90
N LYS A 441 8.94 3.99 5.69
CA LYS A 441 8.17 4.19 4.44
C LYS A 441 7.39 2.96 3.97
N GLN A 442 6.69 2.27 4.89
CA GLN A 442 5.92 1.07 4.58
C GLN A 442 4.64 0.99 5.43
N ILE A 443 3.62 0.27 4.94
CA ILE A 443 2.52 -0.20 5.78
C ILE A 443 3.03 -1.38 6.61
N VAL A 444 2.92 -1.28 7.92
CA VAL A 444 3.46 -2.27 8.86
C VAL A 444 2.40 -2.94 9.73
N ALA A 445 1.20 -2.38 9.81
CA ALA A 445 0.14 -2.89 10.68
C ALA A 445 -1.28 -2.54 10.20
N LEU A 446 -2.24 -3.36 10.63
CA LEU A 446 -3.66 -3.03 10.65
C LEU A 446 -4.07 -2.70 12.08
N VAL A 447 -4.95 -1.71 12.21
CA VAL A 447 -5.25 -1.04 13.47
C VAL A 447 -6.75 -0.71 13.50
N GLN A 448 -7.31 -0.64 14.71
CA GLN A 448 -8.68 -0.18 14.93
C GLN A 448 -8.69 0.96 15.95
N VAL A 449 -9.59 1.92 15.79
CA VAL A 449 -9.85 2.92 16.84
C VAL A 449 -10.58 2.22 17.99
N LYS A 450 -9.95 2.15 19.15
CA LYS A 450 -10.53 1.48 20.32
C LYS A 450 -11.53 2.39 21.04
N GLU A 451 -11.11 3.63 21.26
CA GLU A 451 -11.90 4.68 21.88
C GLU A 451 -11.71 5.96 21.09
N GLY A 452 -12.80 6.72 20.90
CA GLY A 452 -12.75 8.03 20.28
C GLY A 452 -11.90 9.02 21.08
N GLN A 453 -11.64 10.20 20.52
CA GLN A 453 -10.77 11.18 21.17
C GLN A 453 -11.34 11.72 22.50
N ASP A 454 -10.46 11.93 23.48
CA ASP A 454 -10.80 12.46 24.83
C ASP A 454 -10.59 13.99 24.98
N GLY A 455 -10.39 14.70 23.87
CA GLY A 455 -10.00 16.11 23.81
C GLY A 455 -8.49 16.34 23.71
N SER A 456 -7.67 15.32 24.05
CA SER A 456 -6.21 15.39 24.06
C SER A 456 -5.51 14.24 23.32
N LYS A 457 -6.10 13.04 23.38
CA LYS A 457 -5.57 11.79 22.81
C LYS A 457 -6.68 11.00 22.12
N ILE A 458 -6.28 10.15 21.18
CA ILE A 458 -7.11 9.10 20.58
C ILE A 458 -6.44 7.74 20.84
N TYR A 459 -7.22 6.66 20.96
CA TYR A 459 -6.70 5.36 21.35
C TYR A 459 -6.81 4.36 20.21
N PHE A 460 -5.68 3.77 19.83
CA PHE A 460 -5.57 2.80 18.74
C PHE A 460 -5.21 1.43 19.28
N GLU A 461 -5.93 0.39 18.84
CA GLU A 461 -5.62 -1.02 19.10
C GLU A 461 -4.99 -1.63 17.85
N LYS A 462 -3.78 -2.21 17.97
CA LYS A 462 -3.17 -2.92 16.85
C LYS A 462 -3.86 -4.27 16.66
N THR A 463 -4.48 -4.49 15.50
CA THR A 463 -5.20 -5.74 15.20
C THR A 463 -4.33 -6.76 14.46
N GLU A 464 -3.38 -6.31 13.64
CA GLU A 464 -2.48 -7.18 12.88
C GLU A 464 -1.13 -6.48 12.63
N GLY A 465 -0.01 -7.21 12.72
CA GLY A 465 1.30 -6.79 12.23
C GLY A 465 1.64 -7.49 10.91
N LEU A 466 2.13 -6.76 9.92
CA LEU A 466 2.40 -7.34 8.61
C LEU A 466 3.76 -8.05 8.58
N SER A 467 3.77 -9.31 8.13
CA SER A 467 4.99 -10.10 7.96
C SER A 467 5.79 -9.68 6.72
N SER A 468 5.07 -9.27 5.67
CA SER A 468 5.57 -8.65 4.45
C SER A 468 4.97 -7.24 4.36
N PRO A 469 5.66 -6.20 4.88
CA PRO A 469 5.21 -4.82 4.77
C PRO A 469 5.03 -4.38 3.33
N ILE A 470 4.04 -3.51 3.06
CA ILE A 470 3.81 -2.96 1.71
C ILE A 470 4.56 -1.64 1.58
N ASP A 471 5.48 -1.54 0.62
CA ASP A 471 6.32 -0.36 0.50
C ASP A 471 5.64 0.83 -0.19
N TYR A 472 6.12 2.03 0.15
CA TYR A 472 5.61 3.28 -0.39
C TYR A 472 5.67 3.36 -1.92
N GLN A 473 6.70 2.80 -2.57
CA GLN A 473 6.80 2.88 -4.03
C GLN A 473 5.75 1.99 -4.68
N THR A 474 5.55 0.77 -4.18
CA THR A 474 4.45 -0.11 -4.64
C THR A 474 3.10 0.60 -4.55
N LEU A 475 2.80 1.24 -3.42
CA LEU A 475 1.53 1.98 -3.25
C LEU A 475 1.41 3.19 -4.17
N LYS A 476 2.53 3.91 -4.40
CA LYS A 476 2.56 5.11 -5.26
C LYS A 476 2.41 4.77 -6.73
N GLU A 477 2.86 3.59 -7.16
CA GLU A 477 2.76 3.12 -8.53
C GLU A 477 1.32 2.69 -8.89
N CYS A 478 0.46 2.42 -7.90
CA CYS A 478 -0.94 2.05 -8.09
C CYS A 478 -1.82 3.24 -8.57
N PRO A 479 -2.39 3.19 -9.78
CA PRO A 479 -3.27 4.24 -10.31
C PRO A 479 -4.56 4.48 -9.50
N GLU A 480 -5.02 3.47 -8.76
CA GLU A 480 -6.21 3.47 -7.91
C GLU A 480 -6.04 4.36 -6.68
N LEU A 481 -4.81 4.43 -6.14
CA LEU A 481 -4.48 5.20 -4.95
C LEU A 481 -4.01 6.63 -5.23
N LYS A 482 -3.83 7.02 -6.50
CA LYS A 482 -3.27 8.34 -6.89
C LYS A 482 -4.01 9.55 -6.30
N ASP A 483 -5.29 9.38 -5.99
CA ASP A 483 -6.20 10.42 -5.52
C ASP A 483 -6.41 10.39 -4.00
N MET A 484 -5.79 9.42 -3.31
CA MET A 484 -5.83 9.27 -1.87
C MET A 484 -5.29 10.52 -1.18
N GLU A 485 -5.96 10.91 -0.10
CA GLU A 485 -5.66 12.16 0.62
C GLU A 485 -4.20 12.24 1.07
N PHE A 486 -3.63 11.12 1.53
CA PHE A 486 -2.22 11.00 1.91
C PHE A 486 -1.27 11.35 0.76
N PHE A 487 -1.53 10.87 -0.47
CA PHE A 487 -0.66 11.15 -1.62
C PHE A 487 -0.84 12.57 -2.16
N ARG A 488 -2.02 13.17 -1.99
CA ARG A 488 -2.28 14.58 -2.34
C ARG A 488 -1.61 15.55 -1.37
N ASN A 489 -1.61 15.23 -0.08
CA ASN A 489 -0.98 16.04 0.95
C ASN A 489 -0.41 15.17 2.08
N PRO A 490 0.86 14.71 1.97
CA PRO A 490 1.44 13.81 2.98
C PRO A 490 1.76 14.52 4.31
N ASN A 491 1.60 15.85 4.37
CA ASN A 491 1.90 16.64 5.56
C ASN A 491 0.73 16.59 6.57
N GLY A 492 0.60 15.45 7.23
CA GLY A 492 -0.41 15.14 8.24
C GLY A 492 -0.13 13.80 8.90
N SER A 493 -0.85 13.53 9.97
CA SER A 493 -0.70 12.29 10.75
C SER A 493 -1.85 11.32 10.52
N PHE A 494 -3.04 11.80 10.13
CA PHE A 494 -4.23 10.98 10.03
C PHE A 494 -5.14 11.44 8.88
N PHE A 495 -5.43 10.53 7.97
CA PHE A 495 -6.06 10.82 6.68
C PHE A 495 -7.26 9.91 6.48
N LYS A 496 -8.26 10.39 5.74
CA LYS A 496 -9.46 9.62 5.44
C LYS A 496 -9.23 8.76 4.21
N LEU A 497 -9.71 7.52 4.27
CA LEU A 497 -9.76 6.62 3.12
C LEU A 497 -11.21 6.50 2.64
N THR A 498 -11.38 6.46 1.33
CA THR A 498 -12.62 5.91 0.75
C THR A 498 -12.64 4.40 0.94
N LYS A 499 -13.84 3.81 0.96
CA LYS A 499 -14.00 2.35 1.03
C LYS A 499 -13.23 1.61 -0.07
N ALA A 500 -13.27 2.14 -1.30
CA ALA A 500 -12.55 1.58 -2.44
C ALA A 500 -11.01 1.64 -2.29
N GLU A 501 -10.47 2.73 -1.75
CA GLU A 501 -9.02 2.83 -1.48
C GLU A 501 -8.60 1.88 -0.35
N TYR A 502 -9.41 1.76 0.70
CA TYR A 502 -9.16 0.82 1.79
C TYR A 502 -9.21 -0.63 1.31
N GLU A 503 -10.26 -1.01 0.58
CA GLU A 503 -10.41 -2.36 0.01
C GLU A 503 -9.24 -2.70 -0.94
N PHE A 504 -8.81 -1.76 -1.79
CA PHE A 504 -7.65 -1.97 -2.66
C PHE A 504 -6.35 -2.16 -1.88
N ILE A 505 -6.08 -1.33 -0.87
CA ILE A 505 -4.91 -1.51 0.01
C ILE A 505 -4.99 -2.84 0.76
N MET A 506 -6.19 -3.23 1.21
CA MET A 506 -6.40 -4.53 1.86
C MET A 506 -6.15 -5.69 0.92
N ASP A 507 -6.58 -5.63 -0.35
CA ASP A 507 -6.28 -6.66 -1.34
C ASP A 507 -4.77 -6.81 -1.54
N MET A 508 -4.04 -5.72 -1.71
CA MET A 508 -2.56 -5.74 -1.79
C MET A 508 -1.93 -6.35 -0.53
N ILE A 509 -2.43 -5.99 0.65
CA ILE A 509 -1.95 -6.56 1.92
C ILE A 509 -2.21 -8.06 1.95
N ARG A 510 -3.37 -8.53 1.48
CA ARG A 510 -3.75 -9.95 1.50
C ARG A 510 -3.06 -10.78 0.44
N ASP A 511 -2.67 -10.19 -0.69
CA ASP A 511 -1.83 -10.85 -1.69
C ASP A 511 -0.45 -11.18 -1.11
N GLU A 512 0.17 -10.25 -0.39
CA GLU A 512 1.49 -10.42 0.25
C GLU A 512 1.42 -11.09 1.63
N ASN A 513 0.28 -10.97 2.34
CA ASN A 513 0.01 -11.51 3.67
C ASN A 513 -1.35 -12.25 3.70
N PRO A 514 -1.44 -13.42 3.04
CA PRO A 514 -2.71 -14.14 2.91
C PRO A 514 -3.22 -14.66 4.26
N LEU A 515 -4.49 -14.37 4.55
CA LEU A 515 -5.24 -14.99 5.65
C LEU A 515 -5.59 -16.43 5.24
N LYS A 516 -4.76 -17.40 5.63
CA LYS A 516 -5.11 -18.81 5.45
C LYS A 516 -6.20 -19.18 6.45
N MET A 517 -7.38 -19.55 5.95
CA MET A 517 -8.43 -20.15 6.78
C MET A 517 -7.88 -21.44 7.37
N ASP A 518 -7.95 -21.57 8.69
CA ASP A 518 -7.66 -22.84 9.37
C ASP A 518 -8.61 -23.90 8.81
N ALA A 519 -8.10 -24.77 7.94
CA ALA A 519 -8.78 -26.02 7.62
C ALA A 519 -8.97 -26.79 8.94
N ALA A 520 -10.00 -27.63 9.03
CA ALA A 520 -10.18 -28.48 10.20
C ALA A 520 -8.91 -29.33 10.42
N MET A 521 -8.07 -28.93 11.37
CA MET A 521 -6.79 -29.57 11.63
C MET A 521 -7.02 -30.88 12.39
N GLN A 522 -6.17 -31.87 12.14
CA GLN A 522 -6.26 -33.13 12.86
C GLN A 522 -5.76 -32.93 14.30
N PRO A 523 -6.54 -33.34 15.33
CA PRO A 523 -6.08 -33.27 16.70
C PRO A 523 -4.82 -34.14 16.89
N TYR A 524 -3.92 -33.69 17.76
CA TYR A 524 -2.69 -34.40 18.09
C TYR A 524 -2.33 -34.19 19.57
N THR A 525 -2.27 -35.27 20.32
CA THR A 525 -2.16 -35.27 21.78
C THR A 525 -0.79 -35.75 22.26
N LYS A 526 -0.58 -35.76 23.58
CA LYS A 526 0.57 -36.40 24.22
C LYS A 526 0.61 -37.91 23.95
N ASP A 527 -0.54 -38.57 23.93
CA ASP A 527 -0.59 -40.02 23.70
C ASP A 527 -0.22 -40.36 22.24
N ASP A 528 -0.68 -39.54 21.28
CA ASP A 528 -0.27 -39.67 19.88
C ASP A 528 1.26 -39.50 19.75
N PHE A 529 1.82 -38.48 20.42
CA PHE A 529 3.27 -38.28 20.48
C PHE A 529 4.00 -39.51 21.01
N LEU A 530 3.60 -40.05 22.17
CA LEU A 530 4.27 -41.18 22.81
C LEU A 530 4.10 -42.50 22.04
N SER A 531 3.12 -42.58 21.16
CA SER A 531 2.91 -43.73 20.28
C SER A 531 3.85 -43.72 19.05
N GLU A 532 4.26 -42.54 18.59
CA GLU A 532 5.09 -42.37 17.39
C GLU A 532 6.55 -42.08 17.73
N VAL A 533 6.80 -41.32 18.79
CA VAL A 533 8.14 -40.91 19.25
C VAL A 533 8.55 -41.81 20.39
N TYR A 534 9.70 -42.47 20.23
CA TYR A 534 10.25 -43.44 21.17
C TYR A 534 10.92 -42.80 22.39
N LEU A 535 10.19 -41.89 23.03
CA LEU A 535 10.54 -41.18 24.26
C LEU A 535 9.68 -41.71 25.42
N SER A 536 10.20 -41.69 26.64
CA SER A 536 9.40 -42.05 27.81
C SER A 536 8.40 -40.93 28.15
N ALA A 537 7.30 -41.26 28.83
CA ALA A 537 6.34 -40.25 29.28
C ALA A 537 6.99 -39.23 30.24
N GLU A 538 7.90 -39.70 31.10
CA GLU A 538 8.65 -38.84 32.02
C GLU A 538 9.59 -37.89 31.27
N ASP A 539 10.28 -38.38 30.24
CA ASP A 539 11.18 -37.56 29.43
C ASP A 539 10.42 -36.59 28.52
N TYR A 540 9.22 -36.96 28.05
CA TYR A 540 8.31 -36.01 27.41
C TYR A 540 7.96 -34.88 28.38
N ASP A 541 7.53 -35.21 29.61
CA ASP A 541 7.16 -34.20 30.60
C ASP A 541 8.34 -33.29 30.91
N ARG A 542 9.53 -33.84 31.17
CA ARG A 542 10.77 -33.07 31.34
C ARG A 542 11.08 -32.19 30.13
N LEU A 543 10.96 -32.71 28.91
CA LEU A 543 11.21 -31.95 27.68
C LEU A 543 10.24 -30.77 27.54
N THR A 544 8.96 -30.99 27.80
CA THR A 544 7.96 -29.92 27.79
C THR A 544 8.23 -28.89 28.89
N GLU A 545 8.60 -29.31 30.10
CA GLU A 545 8.94 -28.42 31.21
C GLU A 545 10.15 -27.54 30.88
N VAL A 546 11.25 -28.12 30.36
CA VAL A 546 12.43 -27.32 30.00
C VAL A 546 12.15 -26.36 28.84
N LEU A 547 11.29 -26.77 27.89
CA LEU A 547 10.87 -25.93 26.79
C LEU A 547 9.98 -24.79 27.27
N PHE A 548 8.99 -25.03 28.13
CA PHE A 548 8.15 -23.96 28.69
C PHE A 548 8.93 -23.04 29.65
N ASN A 549 9.93 -23.59 30.34
CA ASN A 549 10.74 -22.80 31.26
C ASN A 549 11.68 -21.82 30.53
N LYS A 550 12.36 -22.24 29.46
CA LYS A 550 13.29 -21.36 28.72
C LYS A 550 12.76 -20.80 27.42
N LYS A 551 11.67 -21.36 26.89
CA LYS A 551 11.13 -21.14 25.53
C LYS A 551 12.08 -21.50 24.38
N ASN A 552 13.30 -21.96 24.69
CA ASN A 552 14.28 -22.44 23.73
C ASN A 552 14.93 -23.74 24.23
N VAL A 553 14.95 -24.77 23.38
CA VAL A 553 15.61 -26.05 23.67
C VAL A 553 16.50 -26.46 22.50
N ILE A 554 17.61 -27.12 22.80
CA ILE A 554 18.43 -27.82 21.81
C ILE A 554 18.30 -29.32 22.09
N LEU A 555 17.77 -30.04 21.11
CA LEU A 555 17.76 -31.49 21.07
C LEU A 555 19.12 -31.96 20.55
N GLN A 556 19.90 -32.58 21.42
CA GLN A 556 21.21 -33.11 21.09
C GLN A 556 21.22 -34.62 21.21
N GLY A 557 22.01 -35.29 20.39
CA GLY A 557 22.19 -36.73 20.50
C GLY A 557 22.81 -37.31 19.24
N ALA A 558 23.00 -38.61 19.27
CA ALA A 558 23.58 -39.36 18.16
C ALA A 558 22.74 -39.24 16.87
N PRO A 559 23.34 -39.46 15.69
CA PRO A 559 22.57 -39.53 14.45
C PRO A 559 21.51 -40.65 14.53
N GLY A 560 20.35 -40.39 13.92
CA GLY A 560 19.28 -41.40 13.85
C GLY A 560 18.47 -41.65 15.13
N VAL A 561 18.59 -40.81 16.16
CA VAL A 561 17.72 -40.90 17.36
C VAL A 561 16.35 -40.21 17.18
N GLY A 562 16.02 -39.76 15.97
CA GLY A 562 14.73 -39.17 15.65
C GLY A 562 14.55 -37.70 16.09
N LYS A 563 15.63 -36.90 16.22
CA LYS A 563 15.56 -35.49 16.66
C LYS A 563 14.57 -34.65 15.85
N THR A 564 14.70 -34.67 14.53
CA THR A 564 13.81 -33.97 13.57
C THR A 564 12.37 -34.42 13.68
N PHE A 565 12.17 -35.72 13.84
CA PHE A 565 10.84 -36.31 14.02
C PHE A 565 10.22 -35.87 15.36
N CYS A 566 10.99 -35.95 16.45
CA CYS A 566 10.60 -35.52 17.78
C CYS A 566 10.25 -34.03 17.83
N ALA A 567 11.03 -33.15 17.20
CA ALA A 567 10.78 -31.70 17.22
C ALA A 567 9.42 -31.34 16.62
N ASN A 568 9.10 -31.89 15.44
CA ASN A 568 7.82 -31.64 14.77
C ASN A 568 6.64 -32.22 15.55
N ARG A 569 6.76 -33.47 16.04
CA ARG A 569 5.69 -34.09 16.83
C ARG A 569 5.47 -33.40 18.16
N LEU A 570 6.55 -32.91 18.80
CA LEU A 570 6.45 -32.16 20.04
C LEU A 570 5.66 -30.87 19.82
N ALA A 571 5.95 -30.15 18.74
CA ALA A 571 5.20 -28.96 18.36
C ALA A 571 3.70 -29.28 18.20
N TYR A 572 3.34 -30.29 17.40
CA TYR A 572 1.92 -30.68 17.24
C TYR A 572 1.25 -31.02 18.57
N SER A 573 1.94 -31.77 19.43
CA SER A 573 1.43 -32.20 20.73
C SER A 573 1.16 -31.02 21.65
N LEU A 574 2.03 -30.01 21.63
CA LEU A 574 1.89 -28.80 22.44
C LEU A 574 0.87 -27.80 21.88
N MET A 575 0.61 -27.85 20.56
CA MET A 575 -0.48 -27.12 19.92
C MET A 575 -1.83 -27.81 20.08
N GLY A 576 -1.84 -29.13 20.26
CA GLY A 576 -3.04 -29.96 20.31
C GLY A 576 -3.54 -30.39 18.93
N GLU A 577 -2.85 -30.02 17.86
CA GLU A 577 -3.24 -30.26 16.48
C GLU A 577 -2.03 -30.33 15.53
N LYS A 578 -2.19 -31.03 14.41
CA LYS A 578 -1.22 -31.03 13.31
C LYS A 578 -1.39 -29.78 12.46
N ASN A 579 -0.71 -28.71 12.85
CA ASN A 579 -0.74 -27.43 12.14
C ASN A 579 0.67 -26.98 11.73
N ASP A 580 1.03 -27.27 10.48
CA ASP A 580 2.34 -26.90 9.93
C ASP A 580 2.52 -25.40 9.78
N HIS A 581 1.44 -24.62 9.73
CA HIS A 581 1.55 -23.16 9.59
C HIS A 581 2.10 -22.51 10.86
N GLN A 582 1.94 -23.14 12.01
CA GLN A 582 2.50 -22.67 13.26
C GLN A 582 3.93 -23.17 13.48
N ILE A 583 4.52 -23.84 12.49
CA ILE A 583 5.88 -24.36 12.51
C ILE A 583 6.68 -23.75 11.36
N GLU A 584 7.85 -23.22 11.64
CA GLU A 584 8.84 -22.86 10.61
C GLU A 584 10.05 -23.76 10.79
N PHE A 585 10.50 -24.39 9.70
CA PHE A 585 11.62 -25.33 9.72
C PHE A 585 12.73 -24.81 8.82
N ILE A 586 13.92 -24.61 9.39
CA ILE A 586 15.12 -24.24 8.65
C ILE A 586 16.29 -25.13 9.04
N GLN A 587 17.31 -25.18 8.19
CA GLN A 587 18.58 -25.84 8.48
C GLN A 587 19.72 -24.84 8.38
N PHE A 588 20.59 -24.79 9.38
CA PHE A 588 21.79 -23.96 9.35
C PHE A 588 22.93 -24.63 8.58
N HIS A 589 23.70 -23.80 7.89
CA HIS A 589 24.93 -24.17 7.20
C HIS A 589 25.97 -23.05 7.36
N GLN A 590 27.22 -23.31 7.00
CA GLN A 590 28.33 -22.38 7.24
C GLN A 590 28.12 -20.99 6.60
N SER A 591 27.46 -20.94 5.43
CA SER A 591 27.17 -19.67 4.73
C SER A 591 25.88 -18.98 5.18
N TYR A 592 25.16 -19.51 6.18
CA TYR A 592 23.90 -18.93 6.63
C TYR A 592 24.21 -17.70 7.49
N SER A 593 23.58 -16.56 7.19
CA SER A 593 23.95 -15.28 7.79
C SER A 593 22.77 -14.57 8.47
N TYR A 594 23.07 -13.47 9.17
CA TYR A 594 22.07 -12.60 9.76
C TYR A 594 21.11 -12.03 8.69
N GLU A 595 21.62 -11.74 7.50
CA GLU A 595 20.85 -11.16 6.39
C GLU A 595 19.73 -12.08 5.88
N ASP A 596 19.94 -13.39 5.93
CA ASP A 596 18.91 -14.38 5.57
C ASP A 596 17.96 -14.68 6.73
N PHE A 597 18.47 -14.64 7.96
CA PHE A 597 17.71 -14.95 9.16
C PHE A 597 16.76 -13.82 9.57
N MET A 598 17.28 -12.59 9.60
CA MET A 598 16.62 -11.41 10.16
C MET A 598 16.27 -10.38 9.12
N MET A 599 17.28 -9.76 8.50
CA MET A 599 17.09 -8.82 7.41
C MET A 599 18.42 -8.42 6.77
N GLY A 600 18.41 -8.13 5.49
CA GLY A 600 19.60 -7.64 4.78
C GLY A 600 19.31 -7.07 3.41
N TYR A 601 20.27 -6.31 2.89
CA TYR A 601 20.20 -5.75 1.54
C TYR A 601 20.45 -6.84 0.50
N LYS A 602 19.47 -7.06 -0.38
CA LYS A 602 19.58 -7.98 -1.53
C LYS A 602 19.53 -7.19 -2.83
N PRO A 603 20.31 -7.59 -3.85
CA PRO A 603 20.29 -6.93 -5.16
C PRO A 603 18.89 -7.02 -5.78
N ASN A 604 18.47 -5.96 -6.47
CA ASN A 604 17.23 -5.91 -7.24
C ASN A 604 17.51 -5.97 -8.76
N GLU A 605 16.46 -6.22 -9.55
CA GLU A 605 16.55 -6.37 -11.01
C GLU A 605 17.00 -5.09 -11.72
N SER A 606 16.86 -3.93 -11.06
CA SER A 606 17.29 -2.62 -11.54
C SER A 606 18.77 -2.32 -11.27
N GLY A 607 19.53 -3.26 -10.70
CA GLY A 607 20.96 -3.11 -10.39
C GLY A 607 21.27 -2.36 -9.08
N GLY A 608 20.25 -2.08 -8.27
CA GLY A 608 20.36 -1.52 -6.91
C GLY A 608 20.21 -2.56 -5.80
N PHE A 609 20.06 -2.11 -4.55
CA PHE A 609 19.81 -2.97 -3.39
C PHE A 609 18.48 -2.63 -2.72
N THR A 610 17.77 -3.67 -2.27
CA THR A 610 16.52 -3.55 -1.49
C THR A 610 16.67 -4.29 -0.18
N LEU A 611 16.21 -3.67 0.90
CA LEU A 611 16.22 -4.32 2.21
C LEU A 611 15.11 -5.37 2.23
N LYS A 612 15.46 -6.64 2.44
CA LYS A 612 14.51 -7.74 2.56
C LYS A 612 14.49 -8.29 3.98
N THR A 613 13.31 -8.62 4.47
CA THR A 613 13.13 -9.31 5.75
C THR A 613 13.53 -10.78 5.62
N GLY A 614 14.06 -11.34 6.68
CA GLY A 614 14.50 -12.73 6.82
C GLY A 614 13.39 -13.63 7.36
N VAL A 615 13.67 -14.93 7.39
CA VAL A 615 12.68 -15.96 7.78
C VAL A 615 12.22 -15.83 9.23
N PHE A 616 13.14 -15.55 10.16
CA PHE A 616 12.82 -15.45 11.58
C PHE A 616 12.02 -14.19 11.89
N TYR A 617 12.36 -13.06 11.24
CA TYR A 617 11.58 -11.82 11.36
C TYR A 617 10.12 -12.04 10.96
N ARG A 618 9.89 -12.60 9.76
CA ARG A 618 8.52 -12.85 9.25
C ARG A 618 7.74 -13.79 10.17
N PHE A 619 8.39 -14.84 10.66
CA PHE A 619 7.74 -15.79 11.55
C PHE A 619 7.42 -15.19 12.94
N CYS A 620 8.26 -14.28 13.44
CA CYS A 620 7.95 -13.52 14.65
C CYS A 620 6.71 -12.63 14.45
N GLN A 621 6.59 -11.92 13.32
CA GLN A 621 5.37 -11.13 13.04
C GLN A 621 4.13 -12.03 12.98
N LYS A 622 4.23 -13.19 12.32
CA LYS A 622 3.15 -14.17 12.27
C LYS A 622 2.71 -14.64 13.66
N ALA A 623 3.67 -14.99 14.52
CA ALA A 623 3.39 -15.40 15.89
C ALA A 623 2.79 -14.26 16.72
N ALA A 624 3.28 -13.02 16.54
CA ALA A 624 2.76 -11.85 17.23
C ALA A 624 1.27 -11.60 16.95
N ASN A 625 0.79 -11.95 15.76
CA ASN A 625 -0.61 -11.79 15.33
C ASN A 625 -1.59 -12.77 15.97
N GLN A 626 -1.12 -13.89 16.52
CA GLN A 626 -1.95 -14.97 17.06
C GLN A 626 -1.46 -15.40 18.45
N ARG A 627 -1.63 -14.51 19.43
CA ARG A 627 -1.00 -14.59 20.76
C ARG A 627 -1.50 -15.73 21.63
N ASP A 628 -2.74 -16.13 21.42
CA ASP A 628 -3.39 -17.26 22.06
C ASP A 628 -2.86 -18.61 21.55
N LYS A 629 -2.22 -18.61 20.37
CA LYS A 629 -1.66 -19.79 19.73
C LYS A 629 -0.15 -19.89 19.95
N LYS A 630 0.37 -21.12 20.08
CA LYS A 630 1.81 -21.39 20.20
C LYS A 630 2.45 -21.52 18.82
N PHE A 631 3.66 -20.99 18.64
CA PHE A 631 4.42 -21.08 17.38
C PHE A 631 5.79 -21.71 17.63
N PHE A 632 6.28 -22.53 16.70
CA PHE A 632 7.52 -23.28 16.85
C PHE A 632 8.48 -22.97 15.70
N PHE A 633 9.68 -22.50 16.03
CA PHE A 633 10.75 -22.26 15.08
C PHE A 633 11.81 -23.35 15.26
N ILE A 634 11.88 -24.27 14.31
CA ILE A 634 12.74 -25.44 14.35
C ILE A 634 13.98 -25.17 13.51
N ILE A 635 15.15 -25.34 14.12
CA ILE A 635 16.46 -25.12 13.51
C ILE A 635 17.23 -26.43 13.50
N ASP A 636 17.36 -27.03 12.33
CA ASP A 636 18.19 -28.21 12.13
C ASP A 636 19.67 -27.81 11.98
N GLU A 637 20.54 -28.73 12.39
CA GLU A 637 22.00 -28.55 12.35
C GLU A 637 22.45 -27.20 12.94
N ILE A 638 21.88 -26.81 14.08
CA ILE A 638 22.05 -25.47 14.67
C ILE A 638 23.54 -25.11 14.91
N ASN A 639 24.39 -26.10 15.17
CA ASN A 639 25.82 -25.93 15.38
C ASN A 639 26.67 -25.81 14.09
N ARG A 640 26.09 -25.95 12.90
CA ARG A 640 26.77 -25.73 11.61
C ARG A 640 26.86 -24.26 11.20
N GLY A 641 26.01 -23.41 11.78
CA GLY A 641 26.04 -21.97 11.58
C GLY A 641 26.83 -21.24 12.69
N ASN A 642 27.35 -20.06 12.39
CA ASN A 642 27.89 -19.17 13.42
C ASN A 642 26.73 -18.49 14.18
N LEU A 643 26.27 -19.13 15.25
CA LEU A 643 25.07 -18.70 15.96
C LEU A 643 25.16 -17.27 16.50
N SER A 644 26.32 -16.84 16.99
CA SER A 644 26.50 -15.47 17.49
C SER A 644 26.35 -14.44 16.37
N GLN A 645 26.81 -14.76 15.15
CA GLN A 645 26.62 -13.90 13.99
C GLN A 645 25.18 -13.94 13.46
N ILE A 646 24.59 -15.13 13.35
CA ILE A 646 23.24 -15.31 12.78
C ILE A 646 22.17 -14.64 13.66
N PHE A 647 22.22 -14.85 14.98
CA PHE A 647 21.26 -14.22 15.90
C PHE A 647 21.60 -12.75 16.15
N GLY A 648 22.89 -12.37 16.10
CA GLY A 648 23.33 -11.00 16.30
C GLY A 648 22.73 -10.35 17.54
N GLU A 649 21.99 -9.27 17.33
CA GLU A 649 21.29 -8.49 18.37
C GLU A 649 20.12 -9.22 19.04
N LEU A 650 19.57 -10.27 18.43
CA LEU A 650 18.50 -11.09 19.01
C LEU A 650 18.93 -12.02 20.11
N LEU A 651 20.23 -12.20 20.31
CA LEU A 651 20.77 -13.12 21.30
C LEU A 651 20.16 -12.85 22.68
N MET A 652 19.93 -11.58 23.04
CA MET A 652 19.21 -11.23 24.27
C MET A 652 17.71 -11.58 24.19
N LEU A 653 17.03 -11.24 23.10
CA LEU A 653 15.57 -11.30 22.98
C LEU A 653 14.99 -12.71 22.97
N ILE A 654 15.76 -13.72 22.60
CA ILE A 654 15.29 -15.11 22.67
C ILE A 654 15.12 -15.61 24.10
N GLU A 655 15.78 -14.98 25.10
CA GLU A 655 15.61 -15.30 26.51
C GLU A 655 14.17 -15.02 26.96
N LYS A 656 13.56 -15.97 27.70
CA LYS A 656 12.17 -15.86 28.17
C LYS A 656 11.83 -14.51 28.80
N ASP A 657 12.69 -13.98 29.67
CA ASP A 657 12.44 -12.73 30.42
C ASP A 657 12.67 -11.45 29.58
N TYR A 658 13.15 -11.60 28.35
CA TYR A 658 13.40 -10.50 27.41
C TYR A 658 12.47 -10.54 26.20
N ARG A 659 11.64 -11.56 26.08
CA ARG A 659 10.59 -11.58 25.05
C ARG A 659 9.55 -10.49 25.32
N GLY A 660 9.00 -9.97 24.23
CA GLY A 660 8.17 -8.77 24.25
C GLY A 660 8.93 -7.46 24.51
N LYS A 661 10.22 -7.48 24.91
CA LYS A 661 11.06 -6.27 24.95
C LYS A 661 11.56 -5.92 23.56
N THR A 662 11.67 -4.63 23.28
CA THR A 662 12.09 -4.13 21.97
C THR A 662 13.58 -3.78 21.96
N ILE A 663 14.24 -4.08 20.85
CA ILE A 663 15.56 -3.54 20.49
C ILE A 663 15.48 -2.87 19.13
N THR A 664 16.33 -1.89 18.88
CA THR A 664 16.44 -1.25 17.57
C THR A 664 17.32 -2.09 16.65
N LEU A 665 16.78 -2.53 15.51
CA LEU A 665 17.55 -3.30 14.52
C LEU A 665 18.57 -2.42 13.79
N ALA A 666 19.76 -2.96 13.54
CA ALA A 666 20.87 -2.18 12.99
C ALA A 666 20.65 -1.65 11.56
N TYR A 667 19.92 -2.37 10.70
CA TYR A 667 19.79 -2.02 9.27
C TYR A 667 18.79 -0.88 9.01
N ASN A 668 17.65 -0.88 9.70
CA ASN A 668 16.55 0.07 9.44
C ASN A 668 16.22 0.97 10.62
N GLY A 669 16.82 0.75 11.80
CA GLY A 669 16.50 1.49 13.01
C GLY A 669 15.08 1.22 13.54
N ILE A 670 14.43 0.13 13.09
CA ILE A 670 13.07 -0.22 13.52
C ILE A 670 13.16 -1.05 14.80
N PRO A 671 12.30 -0.78 15.79
CA PRO A 671 12.17 -1.63 16.96
C PRO A 671 11.63 -3.03 16.62
N PHE A 672 12.20 -4.05 17.24
CA PHE A 672 11.81 -5.44 17.07
C PHE A 672 11.78 -6.17 18.41
N SER A 673 10.81 -7.07 18.58
CA SER A 673 10.72 -7.95 19.74
C SER A 673 10.43 -9.39 19.31
N VAL A 674 10.92 -10.35 20.09
CA VAL A 674 10.57 -11.77 19.93
C VAL A 674 9.28 -12.05 20.70
N PRO A 675 8.23 -12.61 20.08
CA PRO A 675 6.96 -12.88 20.75
C PRO A 675 7.06 -13.92 21.86
N ASP A 676 6.21 -13.77 22.87
CA ASP A 676 6.16 -14.67 24.01
C ASP A 676 5.63 -16.06 23.68
N ASN A 677 4.78 -16.19 22.67
CA ASN A 677 4.16 -17.43 22.24
C ASN A 677 5.01 -18.22 21.22
N LEU A 678 6.19 -17.72 20.87
CA LEU A 678 7.17 -18.43 20.04
C LEU A 678 7.93 -19.49 20.87
N TYR A 679 8.43 -20.56 20.25
CA TYR A 679 9.28 -21.56 20.89
C TYR A 679 10.38 -21.95 19.90
N ILE A 680 11.64 -21.94 20.33
CA ILE A 680 12.76 -22.28 19.44
C ILE A 680 13.25 -23.69 19.78
N ILE A 681 13.28 -24.58 18.79
CA ILE A 681 13.79 -25.94 18.94
C ILE A 681 14.99 -26.11 17.99
N GLY A 682 16.19 -26.06 18.55
CA GLY A 682 17.42 -26.39 17.83
C GLY A 682 17.69 -27.89 17.84
N MET A 683 18.36 -28.40 16.81
CA MET A 683 18.82 -29.78 16.75
C MET A 683 20.30 -29.81 16.42
N MET A 684 21.04 -30.66 17.13
CA MET A 684 22.47 -30.83 16.90
C MET A 684 22.89 -32.30 16.98
N ASN A 685 23.78 -32.71 16.10
CA ASN A 685 24.51 -33.97 16.23
C ASN A 685 25.68 -33.77 17.18
N THR A 686 25.82 -34.69 18.14
CA THR A 686 26.91 -34.66 19.13
C THR A 686 28.21 -35.27 18.63
N ALA A 687 28.16 -36.08 17.55
CA ALA A 687 29.33 -36.73 16.96
C ALA A 687 30.18 -35.77 16.12
N ASP A 688 29.60 -34.68 15.62
CA ASP A 688 30.26 -33.76 14.69
C ASP A 688 31.28 -32.86 15.43
N ARG A 689 32.56 -33.23 15.35
CA ARG A 689 33.68 -32.53 16.01
C ARG A 689 34.19 -31.28 15.28
N SER A 690 33.79 -31.08 14.02
CA SER A 690 34.25 -30.00 13.13
C SER A 690 33.43 -28.71 13.25
N LEU A 691 32.54 -28.63 14.24
CA LEU A 691 31.51 -27.59 14.32
C LEU A 691 31.92 -26.42 15.22
N ALA A 692 31.32 -25.26 14.96
CA ALA A 692 31.55 -24.08 15.76
C ALA A 692 31.15 -24.36 17.21
N MET A 693 32.07 -24.12 18.16
CA MET A 693 31.74 -24.26 19.57
C MET A 693 30.60 -23.30 19.92
N ILE A 694 29.53 -23.83 20.49
CA ILE A 694 28.44 -23.01 21.00
C ILE A 694 28.99 -22.15 22.14
N ASP A 695 29.02 -20.84 21.93
CA ASP A 695 29.48 -19.89 22.92
C ASP A 695 28.66 -20.01 24.22
N TYR A 696 29.32 -19.80 25.36
CA TYR A 696 28.73 -19.87 26.69
C TYR A 696 27.53 -18.93 26.85
N ALA A 697 27.59 -17.77 26.19
CA ALA A 697 26.50 -16.82 26.14
C ALA A 697 25.24 -17.45 25.54
N LEU A 698 25.35 -18.18 24.41
CA LEU A 698 24.22 -18.84 23.79
C LEU A 698 23.78 -20.09 24.56
N ARG A 699 24.74 -20.84 25.12
CA ARG A 699 24.47 -22.00 25.96
C ARG A 699 23.55 -21.68 27.14
N ARG A 700 23.64 -20.47 27.71
CA ARG A 700 22.75 -20.03 28.81
C ARG A 700 21.28 -19.89 28.38
N ARG A 701 21.01 -19.65 27.11
CA ARG A 701 19.70 -19.24 26.57
C ARG A 701 18.86 -20.40 26.06
N PHE A 702 19.52 -21.52 25.78
CA PHE A 702 18.91 -22.79 25.46
C PHE A 702 18.95 -23.73 26.67
N SER A 703 17.95 -24.59 26.78
CA SER A 703 18.04 -25.83 27.56
C SER A 703 18.58 -26.92 26.64
N PHE A 704 19.51 -27.74 27.10
CA PHE A 704 20.03 -28.86 26.30
C PHE A 704 19.33 -30.12 26.77
N PHE A 705 18.68 -30.81 25.83
CA PHE A 705 17.99 -32.06 26.09
C PHE A 705 18.65 -33.16 25.26
N GLU A 706 19.16 -34.18 25.94
CA GLU A 706 19.82 -35.31 25.29
C GLU A 706 18.80 -36.36 24.90
N LEU A 707 18.73 -36.68 23.61
CA LEU A 707 17.94 -37.78 23.08
C LEU A 707 18.83 -39.02 22.92
N GLU A 708 18.51 -40.06 23.68
CA GLU A 708 19.18 -41.35 23.61
C GLU A 708 18.46 -42.30 22.61
N PRO A 709 19.14 -43.33 22.09
CA PRO A 709 18.50 -44.35 21.26
C PRO A 709 17.37 -45.06 22.01
N GLY A 710 16.12 -44.84 21.58
CA GLY A 710 14.90 -45.39 22.18
C GLY A 710 14.64 -46.90 22.01
N PHE A 711 15.66 -47.75 21.88
CA PHE A 711 15.48 -49.22 21.73
C PHE A 711 14.74 -49.85 22.92
N ASP A 712 14.91 -49.29 24.12
CA ASP A 712 14.24 -49.76 25.35
C ASP A 712 12.89 -49.08 25.60
N SER A 713 12.47 -48.15 24.75
CA SER A 713 11.20 -47.43 24.93
C SER A 713 9.99 -48.36 24.78
N LYS A 714 8.88 -48.04 25.45
CA LYS A 714 7.63 -48.79 25.31
C LYS A 714 7.11 -48.76 23.87
N GLY A 715 7.23 -47.62 23.19
CA GLY A 715 6.80 -47.44 21.81
C GLY A 715 7.61 -48.30 20.83
N PHE A 716 8.96 -48.31 20.96
CA PHE A 716 9.81 -49.13 20.11
C PHE A 716 9.59 -50.63 20.36
N ASN A 717 9.43 -51.04 21.62
CA ASN A 717 9.12 -52.44 21.95
C ASN A 717 7.76 -52.86 21.37
N ALA A 718 6.72 -52.01 21.45
CA ALA A 718 5.44 -52.30 20.80
C ALA A 718 5.54 -52.37 19.27
N TYR A 719 6.37 -51.52 18.65
CA TYR A 719 6.68 -51.60 17.22
C TYR A 719 7.38 -52.92 16.85
N LYS A 720 8.40 -53.30 17.63
CA LYS A 720 9.14 -54.56 17.51
C LYS A 720 8.20 -55.78 17.63
N ASP A 721 7.33 -55.79 18.63
CA ASP A 721 6.36 -56.87 18.84
C ASP A 721 5.35 -56.99 17.68
N LYS A 722 4.95 -55.87 17.07
CA LYS A 722 4.07 -55.85 15.88
C LYS A 722 4.71 -56.46 14.64
N LEU A 723 6.02 -56.32 14.47
CA LEU A 723 6.75 -56.95 13.36
C LEU A 723 6.76 -58.48 13.50
N ALA A 724 6.77 -58.98 14.75
CA ALA A 724 6.79 -60.41 15.06
C ALA A 724 7.89 -61.17 14.30
N ASN A 725 9.10 -60.59 14.25
CA ASN A 725 10.27 -61.14 13.55
C ASN A 725 11.39 -61.40 14.58
N GLU A 726 11.76 -62.66 14.78
CA GLU A 726 12.79 -63.07 15.75
C GLU A 726 14.18 -62.59 15.36
N THR A 727 14.54 -62.69 14.07
CA THR A 727 15.81 -62.18 13.52
C THR A 727 15.97 -60.68 13.77
N PHE A 728 14.89 -59.91 13.60
CA PHE A 728 14.87 -58.48 13.92
C PHE A 728 15.13 -58.24 15.42
N ASN A 729 14.49 -59.01 16.30
CA ASN A 729 14.69 -58.88 17.75
C ASN A 729 16.13 -59.17 18.16
N GLU A 730 16.73 -60.20 17.58
CA GLU A 730 18.13 -60.54 17.83
C GLU A 730 19.07 -59.45 17.31
N LEU A 731 18.83 -58.92 16.11
CA LEU A 731 19.61 -57.82 15.55
C LEU A 731 19.57 -56.59 16.46
N ILE A 732 18.39 -56.19 16.94
CA ILE A 732 18.26 -55.06 17.88
C ILE A 732 19.00 -55.32 19.19
N SER A 733 19.00 -56.57 19.69
CA SER A 733 19.80 -56.94 20.86
C SER A 733 21.29 -56.72 20.61
N LYS A 734 21.80 -57.12 19.43
CA LYS A 734 23.20 -56.90 19.04
C LYS A 734 23.55 -55.43 18.85
N VAL A 735 22.65 -54.64 18.29
CA VAL A 735 22.83 -53.18 18.19
C VAL A 735 22.84 -52.52 19.57
N SER A 736 22.06 -53.04 20.53
CA SER A 736 22.06 -52.55 21.91
C SER A 736 23.37 -52.89 22.63
N GLU A 737 23.91 -54.10 22.43
CA GLU A 737 25.26 -54.48 22.89
C GLU A 737 26.35 -53.58 22.28
N LEU A 738 26.25 -53.28 20.98
CA LEU A 738 27.16 -52.36 20.27
C LEU A 738 27.11 -50.95 20.88
N ASN A 739 25.91 -50.44 21.16
CA ASN A 739 25.74 -49.15 21.79
C ASN A 739 26.38 -49.07 23.18
N GLU A 740 26.31 -50.13 23.98
CA GLU A 740 27.00 -50.19 25.27
C GLU A 740 28.53 -50.10 25.13
N GLU A 741 29.10 -50.71 24.09
CA GLU A 741 30.53 -50.59 23.82
C GLU A 741 30.91 -49.17 23.36
N LEU A 742 30.16 -48.59 22.43
CA LEU A 742 30.38 -47.22 21.94
C LEU A 742 30.31 -46.20 23.10
N ARG A 743 29.38 -46.38 24.04
CA ARG A 743 29.25 -45.55 25.25
C ARG A 743 30.47 -45.61 26.16
N ARG A 744 31.08 -46.80 26.29
CA ARG A 744 32.24 -47.05 27.18
C ARG A 744 33.57 -46.71 26.51
N ASP A 745 33.59 -46.59 25.19
CA ASP A 745 34.79 -46.22 24.47
C ASP A 745 35.23 -44.79 24.85
N LYS A 746 36.49 -44.65 25.26
CA LYS A 746 37.07 -43.38 25.72
C LYS A 746 37.20 -42.37 24.60
N SER A 747 37.29 -42.82 23.34
CA SER A 747 37.46 -41.94 22.18
C SER A 747 36.14 -41.54 21.54
N LEU A 748 35.01 -42.21 21.82
CA LEU A 748 33.71 -41.95 21.16
C LEU A 748 32.67 -41.41 22.15
N GLY A 749 32.22 -42.25 23.09
CA GLY A 749 31.19 -41.95 24.08
C GLY A 749 29.76 -41.97 23.51
N LYS A 750 28.80 -41.49 24.31
CA LYS A 750 27.35 -41.56 24.03
C LYS A 750 26.91 -40.92 22.70
N GLY A 751 27.63 -39.90 22.24
CA GLY A 751 27.26 -39.15 21.04
C GLY A 751 27.41 -39.94 19.72
N PHE A 752 28.04 -41.11 19.76
CA PHE A 752 28.31 -41.99 18.63
C PHE A 752 27.45 -43.26 18.65
N CYS A 753 26.47 -43.38 19.56
CA CYS A 753 25.56 -44.53 19.55
C CYS A 753 24.78 -44.62 18.23
N ILE A 754 24.47 -45.83 17.79
CA ILE A 754 23.58 -46.08 16.67
C ILE A 754 22.15 -45.76 17.09
N GLY A 755 21.49 -44.89 16.33
CA GLY A 755 20.10 -44.51 16.53
C GLY A 755 19.10 -45.58 16.08
N HIS A 756 17.86 -45.51 16.57
CA HIS A 756 16.82 -46.46 16.22
C HIS A 756 16.19 -46.21 14.83
N SER A 757 16.39 -45.03 14.22
CA SER A 757 15.74 -44.67 12.95
C SER A 757 16.09 -45.60 11.80
N TYR A 758 17.29 -46.18 11.78
CA TYR A 758 17.72 -47.18 10.78
C TYR A 758 16.81 -48.41 10.75
N PHE A 759 16.14 -48.71 11.87
CA PHE A 759 15.32 -49.89 12.07
C PHE A 759 13.81 -49.60 12.06
N CYS A 760 13.41 -48.38 11.70
CA CYS A 760 12.01 -47.92 11.74
C CYS A 760 11.32 -47.97 10.37
N GLY A 761 9.99 -47.77 10.37
CA GLY A 761 9.20 -47.61 9.14
C GLY A 761 8.90 -48.92 8.40
N ARG A 762 9.00 -50.06 9.08
CA ARG A 762 8.69 -51.38 8.51
C ARG A 762 7.36 -51.93 9.00
N THR A 763 6.83 -52.85 8.22
CA THR A 763 5.66 -53.67 8.54
C THR A 763 6.08 -55.14 8.54
N LYS A 764 5.22 -56.01 9.07
CA LYS A 764 5.46 -57.45 9.08
C LYS A 764 5.82 -58.02 7.69
N ASP A 765 5.21 -57.49 6.63
CA ASP A 765 5.41 -57.99 5.27
C ASP A 765 6.72 -57.52 4.62
N ASN A 766 7.33 -56.43 5.10
CA ASN A 766 8.51 -55.83 4.46
C ASN A 766 9.78 -55.85 5.32
N CYS A 767 9.68 -56.29 6.59
CA CYS A 767 10.81 -56.53 7.47
C CYS A 767 11.48 -57.87 7.13
N THR A 768 12.24 -57.89 6.03
CA THR A 768 12.93 -59.09 5.52
C THR A 768 14.40 -59.15 5.95
N ASP A 769 14.98 -60.35 6.02
CA ASP A 769 16.40 -60.55 6.33
C ASP A 769 17.31 -59.79 5.36
N ARG A 770 16.95 -59.77 4.07
CA ARG A 770 17.67 -59.01 3.05
C ARG A 770 17.69 -57.51 3.35
N TRP A 771 16.60 -56.94 3.85
CA TRP A 771 16.57 -55.52 4.23
C TRP A 771 17.44 -55.27 5.47
N MET A 772 17.34 -56.13 6.48
CA MET A 772 18.14 -56.03 7.69
C MET A 772 19.65 -56.14 7.39
N GLN A 773 20.04 -57.09 6.54
CA GLN A 773 21.41 -57.21 6.02
C GLN A 773 21.84 -55.93 5.31
N ALA A 774 21.00 -55.37 4.43
CA ALA A 774 21.30 -54.13 3.74
C ALA A 774 21.54 -52.94 4.70
N VAL A 775 20.77 -52.85 5.79
CA VAL A 775 21.01 -51.82 6.84
C VAL A 775 22.37 -52.03 7.51
N VAL A 776 22.72 -53.28 7.83
CA VAL A 776 24.03 -53.60 8.41
C VAL A 776 25.17 -53.24 7.43
N ASP A 777 25.08 -53.71 6.19
CA ASP A 777 26.11 -53.58 5.15
C ASP A 777 26.37 -52.15 4.70
N TYR A 778 25.29 -51.38 4.52
CA TYR A 778 25.37 -50.08 3.84
C TYR A 778 25.24 -48.89 4.77
N ASP A 779 24.68 -49.06 5.97
CA ASP A 779 24.52 -47.96 6.93
C ASP A 779 25.40 -48.15 8.18
N ILE A 780 25.35 -49.30 8.83
CA ILE A 780 26.00 -49.51 10.14
C ILE A 780 27.50 -49.77 10.00
N LEU A 781 27.93 -50.75 9.19
CA LEU A 781 29.35 -51.11 9.07
C LEU A 781 30.23 -50.00 8.48
N PRO A 782 29.79 -49.25 7.45
CA PRO A 782 30.55 -48.11 6.96
C PRO A 782 30.75 -47.05 8.06
N MET A 783 29.70 -46.77 8.83
CA MET A 783 29.76 -45.83 9.95
C MET A 783 30.72 -46.30 11.06
N LEU A 784 30.70 -47.59 11.41
CA LEU A 784 31.65 -48.14 12.39
C LEU A 784 33.09 -48.06 11.89
N SER A 785 33.31 -48.21 10.59
CA SER A 785 34.63 -48.05 9.96
C SER A 785 35.15 -46.61 10.08
N GLU A 786 34.27 -45.61 10.07
CA GLU A 786 34.64 -44.21 10.34
C GLU A 786 34.90 -43.98 11.84
N TYR A 787 34.12 -44.60 12.72
CA TYR A 787 34.26 -44.42 14.17
C TYR A 787 35.55 -45.06 14.72
N TRP A 788 35.89 -46.24 14.22
CA TRP A 788 37.09 -46.99 14.58
C TRP A 788 38.06 -47.03 13.40
N PHE A 789 38.33 -45.88 12.78
CA PHE A 789 39.22 -45.75 11.61
C PHE A 789 40.61 -46.39 11.80
N ASP A 790 41.14 -46.41 13.03
CA ASP A 790 42.44 -47.01 13.35
C ASP A 790 42.34 -48.41 14.00
N ASP A 791 41.13 -48.98 14.13
CA ASP A 791 40.88 -50.26 14.83
C ASP A 791 39.98 -51.21 14.01
N ASP A 792 40.49 -51.64 12.86
CA ASP A 792 39.86 -52.62 11.96
C ASP A 792 39.44 -53.92 12.69
N SER A 793 40.16 -54.28 13.76
CA SER A 793 39.89 -55.50 14.52
C SER A 793 38.52 -55.46 15.22
N LYS A 794 38.14 -54.29 15.75
CA LYS A 794 36.81 -54.09 16.33
C LYS A 794 35.72 -54.08 15.26
N VAL A 795 35.98 -53.45 14.12
CA VAL A 795 35.04 -53.41 12.99
C VAL A 795 34.75 -54.82 12.49
N GLN A 796 35.78 -55.64 12.23
CA GLN A 796 35.62 -57.04 11.81
C GLN A 796 34.89 -57.91 12.84
N ARG A 797 35.12 -57.66 14.13
CA ARG A 797 34.39 -58.37 15.19
C ARG A 797 32.90 -58.04 15.14
N TRP A 798 32.54 -56.76 15.02
CA TRP A 798 31.15 -56.33 14.94
C TRP A 798 30.48 -56.72 13.63
N ASP A 799 31.21 -56.71 12.52
CA ASP A 799 30.79 -57.30 11.24
C ASP A 799 30.37 -58.76 11.42
N THR A 800 31.24 -59.58 12.01
CA THR A 800 30.95 -61.00 12.29
C THR A 800 29.73 -61.18 13.20
N ILE A 801 29.59 -60.36 14.26
CA ILE A 801 28.48 -60.45 15.22
C ILE A 801 27.14 -60.06 14.54
N LEU A 802 27.12 -58.96 13.78
CA LEU A 802 25.88 -58.47 13.14
C LEU A 802 25.44 -59.38 12.00
N HIS A 803 26.38 -59.90 11.19
CA HIS A 803 26.07 -60.87 10.15
C HIS A 803 25.67 -62.25 10.69
N GLY A 804 26.19 -62.63 11.86
CA GLY A 804 25.85 -63.89 12.53
C GLY A 804 24.36 -64.02 12.87
N VAL A 805 23.62 -62.91 12.96
CA VAL A 805 22.17 -62.90 13.21
C VAL A 805 21.37 -63.51 12.06
N PHE A 806 21.92 -63.53 10.84
CA PHE A 806 21.22 -64.03 9.64
C PHE A 806 21.56 -65.48 9.26
N GLN A 807 22.26 -66.20 10.13
CA GLN A 807 22.79 -67.55 9.85
C GLN A 807 21.95 -68.68 10.43
#